data_AF-A0A7V7CUT2-F1
#
_entry.id   AF-A0A7V7CUT2-F1
#
_cell.length_a   1.000
_cell.length_b   1.000
_cell.length_c   1.000
_cell.angle_alpha   90.00
_cell.angle_beta   90.00
_cell.angle_gamma   90.00
#
_symmetry.space_group_name_H-M   'P 1'
#
loop_
_entity.id
_entity.type
_entity.pdbx_description
1 polymer ?
#
loop_
_entity_poly.entity_id
_entity_poly.type
_entity_poly.pdbx_seq_one_letter_code
_entity_poly.pdbx_strand_id
1 'polypeptide(L)'
;MTNIVIPGKSLLVFSAQDAIRSYGAGTLTTPAVIVDSAANVAAFLDNLQVLATAGLLSTIGLSDFGTPTLSITAEQANNDAAVLAEISGSYALNVSGVTAATASTVAAMANVTAIELSDSALNVGSSLDLLQSLAASGLLTSVLLTDGGTPTLLLSQTQWSNDQTALSLIAGSYQLTVAFVGAANATVVAASQNVAFVAVFDTAQTVSANLDLLQTIAAQGKLSGITLSDAGTPVLAVSASQLIADASALFTISVPYTLSVPGVAASLATFVMQQDASGRGVNGVALEEPGLVADGRNHVVGFQSASFTSGTNVVVLDHARTSYAIKIDAQGVTTLQDIGVGDSNYGKSVTVSGESILLFNAAHLSLSDPLTVAAMTTPPGGSAAVLNYPNDLYFVLNPANAQLAQLYSSVFSWEPQPSLSDFENWMNQLAGGKSITTIAQSFMSNSYFQQTIGDPGTTSAQHLAFVQSLYSHILGINLGTTNAGVVYWAEQMDDGILSAPAALLSFINAEASKSGLNAYSGATAGGGSGWLINPALTGGYADPGLQMDAQSVLSAGAAANFYNLSLIDPSTVPAAGITQGPINLSAGMIQISSGLTAGMVVLSPNFPNASLAASGLTLRDGPGVDSITINGSQTLLFLGNATTDKLHLSSGLVTSIVGFSPGKGSVLDVSGTVNESSVLLLDGTATPVHGAALNFGTAGSSVAYFVNIGSIGDGSAAAVATAANAAYLVADSAGNANTGALAEHVMFIGASSSGETEIWAFRTSSLTSVSVNGHAVLVPINAADSSGHVTAGEIWLVATLLGVSPQALGVADLA
;
A
#
# COMPACT_ATOMS: atom_id res chain seq x y z
N MET A 1 32.30 82.89 -20.92
CA MET A 1 32.05 84.25 -20.42
C MET A 1 31.73 85.16 -21.59
N THR A 2 30.44 85.37 -21.89
CA THR A 2 30.03 86.36 -22.90
C THR A 2 29.56 87.58 -22.13
N ASN A 3 30.41 88.61 -22.04
CA ASN A 3 30.05 89.86 -21.37
C ASN A 3 29.02 90.61 -22.22
N ILE A 4 27.75 90.57 -21.83
CA ILE A 4 26.78 91.58 -22.25
C ILE A 4 26.98 92.79 -21.33
N VAL A 5 27.64 93.84 -21.84
CA VAL A 5 27.94 95.05 -21.08
C VAL A 5 26.75 96.01 -21.16
N ILE A 6 26.05 96.21 -20.04
CA ILE A 6 25.22 97.40 -19.79
C ILE A 6 25.98 98.30 -18.80
N PRO A 7 26.15 99.61 -19.06
CA PRO A 7 26.93 100.48 -18.17
C PRO A 7 26.29 100.60 -16.78
N GLY A 8 27.04 100.24 -15.71
CA GLY A 8 26.72 100.56 -14.31
C GLY A 8 26.44 99.38 -13.37
N LYS A 9 26.21 98.16 -13.88
CA LYS A 9 26.19 96.91 -13.10
C LYS A 9 26.51 95.76 -14.06
N SER A 10 27.74 95.26 -14.03
CA SER A 10 28.08 94.05 -14.79
C SER A 10 27.38 92.88 -14.09
N LEU A 11 26.21 92.48 -14.58
CA LEU A 11 25.62 91.19 -14.24
C LEU A 11 26.53 90.15 -14.89
N LEU A 12 27.41 89.55 -14.09
CA LEU A 12 28.24 88.44 -14.55
C LEU A 12 27.29 87.25 -14.78
N VAL A 13 27.06 86.95 -16.06
CA VAL A 13 26.28 85.78 -16.47
C VAL A 13 27.23 84.58 -16.49
N PHE A 14 26.88 83.57 -15.70
CA PHE A 14 27.65 82.34 -15.57
C PHE A 14 26.91 81.17 -16.24
N SER A 15 27.66 80.18 -16.71
CA SER A 15 27.15 78.81 -16.79
C SER A 15 27.01 78.24 -15.36
N ALA A 16 26.19 77.22 -15.15
CA ALA A 16 26.06 76.57 -13.84
C ALA A 16 27.42 76.11 -13.31
N GLN A 17 28.21 75.49 -14.19
CA GLN A 17 29.55 74.98 -13.88
C GLN A 17 30.52 76.10 -13.49
N ASP A 18 30.50 77.25 -14.18
CA ASP A 18 31.43 78.35 -13.89
C ASP A 18 31.07 79.08 -12.60
N ALA A 19 29.77 79.18 -12.26
CA ALA A 19 29.33 79.72 -10.97
C ALA A 19 29.85 78.87 -9.81
N ILE A 20 29.73 77.54 -9.93
CA ILE A 20 30.21 76.59 -8.91
C ILE A 20 31.73 76.64 -8.77
N ARG A 21 32.48 76.66 -9.89
CA ARG A 21 33.95 76.83 -9.85
C ARG A 21 34.36 78.12 -9.16
N SER A 22 33.67 79.22 -9.44
CA SER A 22 33.97 80.53 -8.85
C SER A 22 33.64 80.56 -7.36
N TYR A 23 32.55 79.90 -6.95
CA TYR A 23 32.21 79.73 -5.54
C TYR A 23 33.27 78.91 -4.80
N GLY A 24 33.68 77.76 -5.35
CA GLY A 24 34.72 76.91 -4.77
C GLY A 24 36.11 77.58 -4.70
N ALA A 25 36.40 78.50 -5.61
CA ALA A 25 37.61 79.33 -5.60
C ALA A 25 37.52 80.53 -4.65
N GLY A 26 36.37 80.78 -4.01
CA GLY A 26 36.14 81.96 -3.17
C GLY A 26 36.10 83.28 -3.94
N THR A 27 35.96 83.23 -5.26
CA THR A 27 35.96 84.41 -6.14
C THR A 27 34.54 84.91 -6.46
N LEU A 28 33.51 84.10 -6.18
CA LEU A 28 32.11 84.51 -6.31
C LEU A 28 31.70 85.40 -5.13
N THR A 29 31.82 86.72 -5.31
CA THR A 29 31.60 87.74 -4.26
C THR A 29 30.29 88.51 -4.40
N THR A 30 29.54 88.27 -5.47
CA THR A 30 28.21 88.86 -5.73
C THR A 30 27.26 87.77 -6.22
N PRO A 31 25.94 87.88 -5.98
CA PRO A 31 24.97 86.89 -6.45
C PRO A 31 25.10 86.61 -7.94
N ALA A 32 25.22 85.33 -8.31
CA ALA A 32 25.36 84.87 -9.67
C ALA A 32 24.03 84.96 -10.42
N VAL A 33 24.08 85.38 -11.68
CA VAL A 33 23.00 85.15 -12.65
C VAL A 33 23.46 84.01 -13.55
N ILE A 34 22.69 82.93 -13.59
CA ILE A 34 23.02 81.75 -14.39
C ILE A 34 22.15 81.75 -15.64
N VAL A 35 22.77 81.52 -16.80
CA VAL A 35 22.05 81.18 -18.05
C VAL A 35 22.69 79.93 -18.62
N ASP A 36 21.96 78.82 -18.58
CA ASP A 36 22.47 77.51 -18.99
C ASP A 36 21.32 76.62 -19.51
N SER A 37 21.62 75.41 -19.99
CA SER A 37 20.59 74.45 -20.37
C SER A 37 19.99 73.76 -19.13
N ALA A 38 18.74 73.31 -19.23
CA ALA A 38 18.05 72.56 -18.18
C ALA A 38 18.83 71.29 -17.77
N ALA A 39 19.46 70.62 -18.74
CA ALA A 39 20.31 69.45 -18.47
C ALA A 39 21.53 69.81 -17.60
N ASN A 40 22.21 70.93 -17.90
CA ASN A 40 23.36 71.36 -17.11
C ASN A 40 22.94 71.85 -15.72
N VAL A 41 21.82 72.58 -15.63
CA VAL A 41 21.27 73.02 -14.33
C VAL A 41 20.89 71.83 -13.46
N ALA A 42 20.19 70.84 -14.00
CA ALA A 42 19.81 69.62 -13.28
C ALA A 42 21.04 68.81 -12.82
N ALA A 43 22.08 68.69 -13.66
CA ALA A 43 23.31 67.97 -13.32
C ALA A 43 24.10 68.61 -12.16
N PHE A 44 23.85 69.89 -11.86
CA PHE A 44 24.55 70.67 -10.84
C PHE A 44 23.63 71.17 -9.73
N LEU A 45 22.41 70.64 -9.63
CA LEU A 45 21.35 71.18 -8.78
C LEU A 45 21.77 71.25 -7.29
N ASP A 46 22.30 70.14 -6.75
CA ASP A 46 22.79 70.05 -5.38
C ASP A 46 23.88 71.09 -5.07
N ASN A 47 24.77 71.36 -6.04
CA ASN A 47 25.81 72.37 -5.86
C ASN A 47 25.24 73.78 -5.91
N LEU A 48 24.28 74.03 -6.81
CA LEU A 48 23.60 75.31 -6.93
C LEU A 48 22.71 75.61 -5.72
N GLN A 49 22.15 74.59 -5.06
CA GLN A 49 21.45 74.71 -3.79
C GLN A 49 22.36 75.31 -2.70
N VAL A 50 23.66 74.99 -2.68
CA VAL A 50 24.62 75.62 -1.76
C VAL A 50 24.78 77.12 -2.05
N LEU A 51 24.80 77.52 -3.33
CA LEU A 51 24.88 78.94 -3.71
C LEU A 51 23.59 79.69 -3.35
N ALA A 52 22.43 79.08 -3.58
CA ALA A 52 21.13 79.63 -3.22
C ALA A 52 21.00 79.87 -1.71
N THR A 53 21.35 78.87 -0.90
CA THR A 53 21.33 78.98 0.57
C THR A 53 22.34 79.97 1.12
N ALA A 54 23.48 80.17 0.44
CA ALA A 54 24.46 81.22 0.77
C ALA A 54 24.02 82.64 0.34
N GLY A 55 22.88 82.80 -0.34
CA GLY A 55 22.43 84.09 -0.90
C GLY A 55 23.30 84.56 -2.07
N LEU A 56 24.04 83.65 -2.71
CA LEU A 56 24.96 83.92 -3.83
C LEU A 56 24.40 83.47 -5.18
N LEU A 57 23.13 83.13 -5.26
CA LEU A 57 22.39 82.90 -6.50
C LEU A 57 21.26 83.91 -6.60
N SER A 58 21.14 84.61 -7.72
CA SER A 58 20.11 85.64 -7.93
C SER A 58 18.98 85.20 -8.84
N THR A 59 19.28 84.42 -9.88
CA THR A 59 18.28 83.83 -10.79
C THR A 59 18.96 82.84 -11.72
N ILE A 60 18.21 81.84 -12.17
CA ILE A 60 18.57 80.92 -13.23
C ILE A 60 17.63 81.17 -14.43
N GLY A 61 18.20 81.45 -15.59
CA GLY A 61 17.51 81.43 -16.88
C GLY A 61 17.87 80.16 -17.64
N LEU A 62 16.86 79.45 -18.15
CA LEU A 62 17.07 78.25 -18.97
C LEU A 62 17.15 78.64 -20.45
N SER A 63 18.15 78.12 -21.15
CA SER A 63 18.47 78.47 -22.54
C SER A 63 17.85 77.55 -23.60
N ASP A 64 17.15 76.50 -23.16
CA ASP A 64 16.51 75.52 -24.04
C ASP A 64 15.35 76.12 -24.85
N PHE A 65 15.07 75.53 -26.00
CA PHE A 65 13.92 75.91 -26.84
C PHE A 65 12.64 75.25 -26.31
N GLY A 66 11.51 75.98 -26.36
CA GLY A 66 10.22 75.49 -25.88
C GLY A 66 10.04 75.70 -24.37
N THR A 67 9.31 74.79 -23.70
CA THR A 67 9.30 74.74 -22.23
C THR A 67 10.43 73.81 -21.79
N PRO A 68 11.50 74.31 -21.14
CA PRO A 68 12.62 73.48 -20.71
C PRO A 68 12.19 72.45 -19.66
N THR A 69 12.69 71.22 -19.76
CA THR A 69 12.40 70.13 -18.80
C THR A 69 13.65 69.78 -18.01
N LEU A 70 13.57 69.84 -16.69
CA LEU A 70 14.61 69.34 -15.79
C LEU A 70 14.26 67.91 -15.36
N SER A 71 15.18 66.98 -15.61
CA SER A 71 15.10 65.62 -15.08
C SER A 71 15.86 65.56 -13.76
N ILE A 72 15.15 65.37 -12.66
CA ILE A 72 15.70 65.38 -11.29
C ILE A 72 15.20 64.16 -10.50
N THR A 73 15.84 63.83 -9.38
CA THR A 73 15.33 62.77 -8.49
C THR A 73 14.31 63.32 -7.50
N ALA A 74 13.52 62.44 -6.88
CA ALA A 74 12.60 62.79 -5.80
C ALA A 74 13.34 63.42 -4.59
N GLU A 75 14.58 63.00 -4.33
CA GLU A 75 15.42 63.60 -3.28
C GLU A 75 15.82 65.03 -3.64
N GLN A 76 16.24 65.26 -4.89
CA GLN A 76 16.58 66.59 -5.39
C GLN A 76 15.37 67.54 -5.38
N ALA A 77 14.19 67.06 -5.80
CA ALA A 77 12.96 67.85 -5.77
C ALA A 77 12.60 68.35 -4.36
N ASN A 78 12.93 67.57 -3.32
CA ASN A 78 12.70 67.94 -1.92
C ASN A 78 13.83 68.79 -1.33
N ASN A 79 15.09 68.40 -1.54
CA ASN A 79 16.24 69.01 -0.89
C ASN A 79 16.68 70.32 -1.56
N ASP A 80 16.42 70.46 -2.86
CA ASP A 80 16.91 71.58 -3.68
C ASP A 80 15.82 72.62 -4.00
N ALA A 81 14.81 72.71 -3.13
CA ALA A 81 13.68 73.62 -3.30
C ALA A 81 14.10 75.10 -3.41
N ALA A 82 15.22 75.51 -2.78
CA ALA A 82 15.68 76.89 -2.83
C ALA A 82 16.25 77.26 -4.20
N VAL A 83 17.09 76.41 -4.81
CA VAL A 83 17.58 76.64 -6.18
C VAL A 83 16.45 76.52 -7.20
N LEU A 84 15.52 75.58 -7.03
CA LEU A 84 14.36 75.45 -7.91
C LEU A 84 13.49 76.72 -7.93
N ALA A 85 13.37 77.41 -6.78
CA ALA A 85 12.65 78.68 -6.67
C ALA A 85 13.34 79.85 -7.40
N GLU A 86 14.64 79.75 -7.66
CA GLU A 86 15.41 80.78 -8.39
C GLU A 86 15.33 80.63 -9.92
N ILE A 87 14.74 79.55 -10.43
CA ILE A 87 14.50 79.35 -11.86
C ILE A 87 13.40 80.29 -12.34
N SER A 88 13.74 81.13 -13.31
CA SER A 88 12.82 82.09 -13.92
C SER A 88 12.14 81.53 -15.17
N GLY A 89 10.89 81.94 -15.41
CA GLY A 89 10.11 81.51 -16.57
C GLY A 89 9.37 80.18 -16.37
N SER A 90 8.70 79.70 -17.42
CA SER A 90 8.01 78.41 -17.41
C SER A 90 9.00 77.28 -17.65
N TYR A 91 8.98 76.26 -16.78
CA TYR A 91 9.76 75.03 -16.92
C TYR A 91 8.92 73.85 -16.44
N ALA A 92 9.36 72.65 -16.79
CA ALA A 92 8.76 71.38 -16.39
C ALA A 92 9.75 70.54 -15.57
N LEU A 93 9.24 69.77 -14.63
CA LEU A 93 9.99 68.79 -13.84
C LEU A 93 9.56 67.38 -14.24
N ASN A 94 10.53 66.57 -14.64
CA ASN A 94 10.42 65.12 -14.70
C ASN A 94 11.14 64.55 -13.46
N VAL A 95 10.38 63.95 -12.54
CA VAL A 95 10.90 63.50 -11.25
C VAL A 95 11.01 61.98 -11.25
N SER A 96 12.24 61.48 -11.12
CA SER A 96 12.55 60.04 -11.06
C SER A 96 12.85 59.56 -9.65
N GLY A 97 12.77 58.24 -9.43
CA GLY A 97 13.01 57.64 -8.11
C GLY A 97 11.91 57.96 -7.10
N VAL A 98 10.72 58.34 -7.57
CA VAL A 98 9.55 58.58 -6.71
C VAL A 98 9.06 57.24 -6.19
N THR A 99 8.75 57.14 -4.91
CA THR A 99 8.14 55.94 -4.31
C THR A 99 6.62 56.04 -4.33
N ALA A 100 5.91 54.92 -4.27
CA ALA A 100 4.44 54.92 -4.22
C ALA A 100 3.91 55.73 -3.03
N ALA A 101 4.62 55.69 -1.89
CA ALA A 101 4.29 56.45 -0.69
C ALA A 101 4.42 57.98 -0.85
N THR A 102 5.27 58.46 -1.77
CA THR A 102 5.54 59.89 -1.97
C THR A 102 4.92 60.46 -3.24
N ALA A 103 4.34 59.61 -4.09
CA ALA A 103 3.84 59.97 -5.41
C ALA A 103 2.81 61.10 -5.41
N SER A 104 1.87 61.10 -4.45
CA SER A 104 0.86 62.17 -4.33
C SER A 104 1.48 63.52 -3.91
N THR A 105 2.46 63.49 -3.00
CA THR A 105 3.17 64.69 -2.56
C THR A 105 4.00 65.28 -3.69
N VAL A 106 4.70 64.44 -4.45
CA VAL A 106 5.48 64.88 -5.62
C VAL A 106 4.56 65.41 -6.73
N ALA A 107 3.43 64.75 -6.99
CA ALA A 107 2.45 65.21 -7.97
C ALA A 107 1.83 66.58 -7.62
N ALA A 108 1.81 66.95 -6.34
CA ALA A 108 1.33 68.25 -5.89
C ALA A 108 2.39 69.38 -5.98
N MET A 109 3.65 69.05 -6.27
CA MET A 109 4.70 70.06 -6.41
C MET A 109 4.50 70.88 -7.69
N ALA A 110 4.83 72.17 -7.61
CA ALA A 110 4.75 73.06 -8.76
C ALA A 110 5.67 72.58 -9.89
N ASN A 111 5.22 72.77 -11.12
CA ASN A 111 5.96 72.44 -12.35
C ASN A 111 6.25 70.95 -12.57
N VAL A 112 5.80 70.03 -11.71
CA VAL A 112 5.86 68.59 -11.99
C VAL A 112 4.88 68.24 -13.09
N THR A 113 5.42 67.68 -14.17
CA THR A 113 4.63 67.24 -15.33
C THR A 113 4.81 65.76 -15.63
N ALA A 114 5.83 65.11 -15.05
CA ALA A 114 6.10 63.69 -15.21
C ALA A 114 6.70 63.10 -13.93
N ILE A 115 6.27 61.89 -13.59
CA ILE A 115 6.72 61.08 -12.47
C ILE A 115 7.15 59.72 -13.01
N GLU A 116 8.41 59.37 -12.75
CA GLU A 116 8.98 58.05 -12.97
C GLU A 116 9.12 57.36 -11.61
N LEU A 117 8.22 56.41 -11.35
CA LEU A 117 8.12 55.72 -10.07
C LEU A 117 9.11 54.55 -10.02
N SER A 118 9.80 54.39 -8.90
CA SER A 118 10.66 53.23 -8.62
C SER A 118 10.40 52.74 -7.19
N ASP A 119 9.77 51.57 -7.06
CA ASP A 119 9.40 51.00 -5.76
C ASP A 119 9.22 49.47 -5.85
N SER A 120 9.02 48.81 -4.72
CA SER A 120 8.70 47.38 -4.68
C SER A 120 7.28 47.08 -5.18
N ALA A 121 7.08 45.89 -5.75
CA ALA A 121 5.79 45.40 -6.23
C ALA A 121 4.71 45.39 -5.14
N LEU A 122 5.09 45.16 -3.88
CA LEU A 122 4.19 45.23 -2.73
C LEU A 122 3.62 46.64 -2.53
N ASN A 123 4.50 47.66 -2.56
CA ASN A 123 4.10 49.06 -2.36
C ASN A 123 3.31 49.59 -3.55
N VAL A 124 3.70 49.22 -4.77
CA VAL A 124 2.98 49.54 -6.01
C VAL A 124 1.58 48.91 -6.00
N GLY A 125 1.47 47.62 -5.71
CA GLY A 125 0.17 46.93 -5.62
C GLY A 125 -0.76 47.51 -4.55
N SER A 126 -0.20 47.91 -3.40
CA SER A 126 -0.98 48.53 -2.31
C SER A 126 -1.45 49.96 -2.62
N SER A 127 -0.80 50.64 -3.57
CA SER A 127 -1.09 52.04 -3.93
C SER A 127 -1.68 52.17 -5.34
N LEU A 128 -2.14 51.06 -5.94
CA LEU A 128 -2.43 51.01 -7.36
C LEU A 128 -3.56 51.97 -7.78
N ASP A 129 -4.61 52.14 -6.96
CA ASP A 129 -5.70 53.09 -7.23
C ASP A 129 -5.21 54.57 -7.29
N LEU A 130 -4.25 54.92 -6.43
CA LEU A 130 -3.60 56.24 -6.45
C LEU A 130 -2.79 56.40 -7.73
N LEU A 131 -1.99 55.39 -8.07
CA LEU A 131 -1.16 55.40 -9.27
C LEU A 131 -2.02 55.44 -10.54
N GLN A 132 -3.18 54.78 -10.55
CA GLN A 132 -4.17 54.86 -11.62
C GLN A 132 -4.67 56.30 -11.78
N SER A 133 -4.95 57.00 -10.69
CA SER A 133 -5.37 58.41 -10.73
C SER A 133 -4.29 59.32 -11.33
N LEU A 134 -3.02 59.10 -10.96
CA LEU A 134 -1.88 59.85 -11.49
C LEU A 134 -1.57 59.51 -12.95
N ALA A 135 -1.76 58.25 -13.36
CA ALA A 135 -1.62 57.81 -14.73
C ALA A 135 -2.72 58.43 -15.61
N ALA A 136 -3.97 58.43 -15.13
CA ALA A 136 -5.11 59.03 -15.82
C ALA A 136 -4.97 60.55 -15.99
N SER A 137 -4.27 61.24 -15.07
CA SER A 137 -3.95 62.66 -15.22
C SER A 137 -2.74 62.92 -16.13
N GLY A 138 -2.06 61.89 -16.61
CA GLY A 138 -0.86 61.98 -17.44
C GLY A 138 0.42 62.34 -16.68
N LEU A 139 0.40 62.33 -15.34
CA LEU A 139 1.57 62.64 -14.51
C LEU A 139 2.47 61.43 -14.31
N LEU A 140 1.91 60.23 -14.07
CA LEU A 140 2.70 59.01 -13.97
C LEU A 140 3.06 58.54 -15.40
N THR A 141 4.36 58.46 -15.70
CA THR A 141 4.86 58.12 -17.04
C THR A 141 5.55 56.76 -17.10
N SER A 142 6.07 56.26 -15.98
CA SER A 142 6.61 54.90 -15.87
C SER A 142 6.61 54.39 -14.43
N VAL A 143 6.58 53.07 -14.29
CA VAL A 143 6.74 52.36 -13.02
C VAL A 143 7.83 51.30 -13.18
N LEU A 144 8.91 51.43 -12.41
CA LEU A 144 9.97 50.44 -12.29
C LEU A 144 9.83 49.68 -10.97
N LEU A 145 9.78 48.35 -11.06
CA LEU A 145 9.75 47.48 -9.88
C LEU A 145 11.17 47.16 -9.43
N THR A 146 11.47 47.35 -8.15
CA THR A 146 12.82 47.18 -7.59
C THR A 146 13.12 45.77 -7.06
N ASP A 147 12.13 44.87 -7.09
CA ASP A 147 12.30 43.50 -6.60
C ASP A 147 13.25 42.68 -7.48
N GLY A 148 13.95 41.72 -6.85
CA GLY A 148 14.73 40.73 -7.59
C GLY A 148 13.85 39.67 -8.26
N GLY A 149 14.36 39.04 -9.32
CA GLY A 149 13.63 37.97 -10.03
C GLY A 149 12.52 38.51 -10.93
N THR A 150 11.37 37.83 -10.96
CA THR A 150 10.15 38.33 -11.62
C THR A 150 9.20 38.88 -10.54
N PRO A 151 9.08 40.20 -10.39
CA PRO A 151 8.23 40.80 -9.37
C PRO A 151 6.78 40.33 -9.49
N THR A 152 6.11 40.11 -8.35
CA THR A 152 4.71 39.65 -8.30
C THR A 152 3.84 40.68 -7.58
N LEU A 153 2.79 41.16 -8.24
CA LEU A 153 1.78 42.03 -7.63
C LEU A 153 0.57 41.18 -7.21
N LEU A 154 0.13 41.38 -5.96
CA LEU A 154 -1.12 40.79 -5.45
C LEU A 154 -2.22 41.84 -5.55
N LEU A 155 -3.23 41.57 -6.38
CA LEU A 155 -4.33 42.49 -6.67
C LEU A 155 -5.68 41.86 -6.31
N SER A 156 -6.66 42.67 -5.93
CA SER A 156 -8.06 42.24 -5.99
C SER A 156 -8.57 42.25 -7.45
N GLN A 157 -9.65 41.52 -7.74
CA GLN A 157 -10.29 41.58 -9.07
C GLN A 157 -10.65 43.02 -9.47
N THR A 158 -11.09 43.84 -8.52
CA THR A 158 -11.50 45.24 -8.77
C THR A 158 -10.31 46.11 -9.17
N GLN A 159 -9.19 46.01 -8.47
CA GLN A 159 -7.97 46.73 -8.82
C GLN A 159 -7.45 46.28 -10.19
N TRP A 160 -7.43 44.97 -10.44
CA TRP A 160 -7.06 44.41 -11.74
C TRP A 160 -7.94 44.97 -12.89
N SER A 161 -9.25 45.13 -12.69
CA SER A 161 -10.13 45.65 -13.75
C SER A 161 -10.04 47.17 -13.91
N ASN A 162 -9.86 47.93 -12.82
CA ASN A 162 -9.96 49.39 -12.84
C ASN A 162 -8.62 50.08 -13.11
N ASP A 163 -7.51 49.47 -12.71
CA ASP A 163 -6.19 50.13 -12.68
C ASP A 163 -5.30 49.80 -13.88
N GLN A 164 -5.93 49.50 -15.01
CA GLN A 164 -5.25 49.04 -16.21
C GLN A 164 -4.30 50.09 -16.81
N THR A 165 -4.53 51.39 -16.59
CA THR A 165 -3.62 52.43 -17.08
C THR A 165 -2.32 52.41 -16.28
N ALA A 166 -2.37 52.33 -14.95
CA ALA A 166 -1.18 52.19 -14.12
C ALA A 166 -0.42 50.88 -14.42
N LEU A 167 -1.13 49.75 -14.56
CA LEU A 167 -0.52 48.46 -14.90
C LEU A 167 0.20 48.48 -16.25
N SER A 168 -0.31 49.26 -17.22
CA SER A 168 0.33 49.41 -18.54
C SER A 168 1.64 50.20 -18.51
N LEU A 169 1.88 50.97 -17.45
CA LEU A 169 3.10 51.77 -17.27
C LEU A 169 4.22 51.01 -16.53
N ILE A 170 3.94 49.80 -16.04
CA ILE A 170 4.95 48.95 -15.41
C ILE A 170 5.92 48.43 -16.47
N ALA A 171 7.18 48.80 -16.32
CA ALA A 171 8.26 48.37 -17.20
C ALA A 171 8.83 47.00 -16.79
N GLY A 172 9.29 46.24 -17.78
CA GLY A 172 9.93 44.92 -17.57
C GLY A 172 8.93 43.78 -17.39
N SER A 173 9.45 42.58 -17.10
CA SER A 173 8.62 41.40 -16.84
C SER A 173 8.13 41.37 -15.39
N TYR A 174 6.83 41.23 -15.20
CA TYR A 174 6.19 41.05 -13.90
C TYR A 174 5.06 40.02 -14.01
N GLN A 175 4.58 39.55 -12.87
CA GLN A 175 3.41 38.67 -12.80
C GLN A 175 2.36 39.22 -11.83
N LEU A 176 1.10 38.85 -12.08
CA LEU A 176 -0.06 39.20 -11.28
C LEU A 176 -0.62 37.95 -10.63
N THR A 177 -0.87 38.05 -9.32
CA THR A 177 -1.78 37.16 -8.60
C THR A 177 -3.05 37.95 -8.34
N VAL A 178 -4.17 37.51 -8.91
CA VAL A 178 -5.46 38.19 -8.73
C VAL A 178 -6.31 37.39 -7.76
N ALA A 179 -6.62 37.98 -6.61
CA ALA A 179 -7.42 37.41 -5.55
C ALA A 179 -8.83 38.02 -5.50
N PHE A 180 -9.70 37.37 -4.72
CA PHE A 180 -11.11 37.73 -4.60
C PHE A 180 -11.83 37.74 -5.96
N VAL A 181 -11.45 36.81 -6.83
CA VAL A 181 -12.05 36.67 -8.15
C VAL A 181 -13.36 35.91 -8.02
N GLY A 182 -14.45 36.44 -8.56
CA GLY A 182 -15.72 35.73 -8.66
C GLY A 182 -15.59 34.54 -9.61
N ALA A 183 -16.21 33.41 -9.29
CA ALA A 183 -16.02 32.15 -10.01
C ALA A 183 -16.36 32.26 -11.51
N ALA A 184 -17.39 33.03 -11.85
CA ALA A 184 -17.80 33.29 -13.24
C ALA A 184 -16.78 34.10 -14.06
N ASN A 185 -15.90 34.87 -13.42
CA ASN A 185 -14.93 35.74 -14.09
C ASN A 185 -13.53 35.12 -14.15
N ALA A 186 -13.32 33.98 -13.50
CA ALA A 186 -12.00 33.41 -13.27
C ALA A 186 -11.22 33.11 -14.57
N THR A 187 -11.90 32.64 -15.62
CA THR A 187 -11.28 32.38 -16.93
C THR A 187 -10.87 33.65 -17.66
N VAL A 188 -11.68 34.72 -17.58
CA VAL A 188 -11.37 36.02 -18.18
C VAL A 188 -10.11 36.62 -17.54
N VAL A 189 -10.05 36.57 -16.21
CA VAL A 189 -8.88 37.03 -15.46
C VAL A 189 -7.66 36.17 -15.79
N ALA A 190 -7.78 34.84 -15.77
CA ALA A 190 -6.68 33.91 -16.06
C ALA A 190 -6.12 34.03 -17.48
N ALA A 191 -6.94 34.43 -18.46
CA ALA A 191 -6.52 34.62 -19.85
C ALA A 191 -5.70 35.91 -20.07
N SER A 192 -5.70 36.82 -19.11
CA SER A 192 -5.08 38.13 -19.27
C SER A 192 -3.56 38.09 -19.16
N GLN A 193 -2.89 38.98 -19.88
CA GLN A 193 -1.43 39.05 -19.88
C GLN A 193 -0.90 39.30 -18.46
N ASN A 194 0.25 38.70 -18.16
CA ASN A 194 0.93 38.75 -16.87
C ASN A 194 0.17 38.10 -15.70
N VAL A 195 -1.09 37.63 -15.85
CA VAL A 195 -1.78 36.88 -14.80
C VAL A 195 -1.24 35.45 -14.71
N ALA A 196 -0.53 35.19 -13.61
CA ALA A 196 0.05 33.90 -13.29
C ALA A 196 -0.89 33.06 -12.43
N PHE A 197 -1.55 33.68 -11.45
CA PHE A 197 -2.40 32.99 -10.49
C PHE A 197 -3.73 33.71 -10.26
N VAL A 198 -4.78 32.93 -10.08
CA VAL A 198 -6.15 33.36 -9.77
C VAL A 198 -6.60 32.65 -8.49
N ALA A 199 -6.98 33.44 -7.48
CA ALA A 199 -7.62 32.96 -6.26
C ALA A 199 -9.09 33.39 -6.23
N VAL A 200 -9.98 32.41 -6.18
CA VAL A 200 -11.42 32.59 -6.23
C VAL A 200 -11.98 32.79 -4.83
N PHE A 201 -12.88 33.76 -4.67
CA PHE A 201 -13.66 34.00 -3.46
C PHE A 201 -15.12 34.23 -3.85
N ASP A 202 -15.97 33.25 -3.63
CA ASP A 202 -17.36 33.30 -4.06
C ASP A 202 -18.22 32.33 -3.23
N THR A 203 -19.54 32.34 -3.39
CA THR A 203 -20.43 31.41 -2.69
C THR A 203 -20.32 30.00 -3.28
N ALA A 204 -20.61 28.97 -2.49
CA ALA A 204 -20.66 27.58 -2.93
C ALA A 204 -21.59 27.38 -4.13
N GLN A 205 -22.71 28.11 -4.18
CA GLN A 205 -23.63 28.09 -5.31
C GLN A 205 -22.98 28.61 -6.59
N THR A 206 -22.29 29.74 -6.55
CA THR A 206 -21.62 30.31 -7.73
C THR A 206 -20.45 29.43 -8.16
N VAL A 207 -19.68 28.91 -7.19
CA VAL A 207 -18.56 28.01 -7.46
C VAL A 207 -19.06 26.76 -8.16
N SER A 208 -20.11 26.08 -7.64
CA SER A 208 -20.62 24.86 -8.26
C SER A 208 -21.21 25.07 -9.65
N ALA A 209 -21.83 26.24 -9.90
CA ALA A 209 -22.33 26.61 -11.22
C ALA A 209 -21.23 26.87 -12.26
N ASN A 210 -19.98 27.11 -11.82
CA ASN A 210 -18.85 27.47 -12.69
C ASN A 210 -17.68 26.48 -12.59
N LEU A 211 -17.90 25.26 -12.05
CA LEU A 211 -16.83 24.28 -11.81
C LEU A 211 -16.06 23.90 -13.08
N ASP A 212 -16.73 23.71 -14.23
CA ASP A 212 -16.05 23.41 -15.51
C ASP A 212 -15.04 24.51 -15.91
N LEU A 213 -15.40 25.79 -15.65
CA LEU A 213 -14.53 26.93 -15.92
C LEU A 213 -13.34 26.94 -14.98
N LEU A 214 -13.58 26.65 -13.69
CA LEU A 214 -12.53 26.55 -12.67
C LEU A 214 -11.61 25.36 -12.94
N GLN A 215 -12.13 24.25 -13.43
CA GLN A 215 -11.36 23.07 -13.81
C GLN A 215 -10.42 23.39 -14.97
N THR A 216 -10.91 24.16 -15.95
CA THR A 216 -10.12 24.60 -17.10
C THR A 216 -8.89 25.41 -16.69
N ILE A 217 -9.01 26.30 -15.71
CA ILE A 217 -7.88 27.09 -15.21
C ILE A 217 -7.01 26.35 -14.18
N ALA A 218 -7.58 25.39 -13.45
CA ALA A 218 -6.84 24.47 -12.59
C ALA A 218 -5.90 23.59 -13.41
N ALA A 219 -6.37 23.04 -14.53
CA ALA A 219 -5.57 22.23 -15.45
C ALA A 219 -4.41 23.03 -16.09
N GLN A 220 -4.51 24.36 -16.16
CA GLN A 220 -3.43 25.25 -16.61
C GLN A 220 -2.43 25.59 -15.51
N GLY A 221 -2.64 25.13 -14.26
CA GLY A 221 -1.83 25.50 -13.10
C GLY A 221 -2.02 26.95 -12.63
N LYS A 222 -3.06 27.64 -13.12
CA LYS A 222 -3.33 29.06 -12.80
C LYS A 222 -4.28 29.26 -11.61
N LEU A 223 -5.07 28.26 -11.24
CA LEU A 223 -5.95 28.34 -10.07
C LEU A 223 -5.14 28.07 -8.79
N SER A 224 -4.95 29.09 -7.95
CA SER A 224 -4.16 28.97 -6.72
C SER A 224 -4.99 28.69 -5.47
N GLY A 225 -6.30 28.91 -5.51
CA GLY A 225 -7.20 28.64 -4.39
C GLY A 225 -8.65 28.96 -4.70
N ILE A 226 -9.58 28.24 -4.06
CA ILE A 226 -10.99 28.60 -3.99
C ILE A 226 -11.38 28.72 -2.51
N THR A 227 -11.88 29.88 -2.12
CA THR A 227 -12.46 30.13 -0.79
C THR A 227 -13.96 30.35 -0.94
N LEU A 228 -14.75 29.62 -0.15
CA LEU A 228 -16.20 29.75 -0.15
C LEU A 228 -16.62 30.84 0.86
N SER A 229 -17.47 31.78 0.44
CA SER A 229 -17.86 32.95 1.22
C SER A 229 -19.13 32.77 2.05
N ASP A 230 -19.76 31.60 1.98
CA ASP A 230 -20.99 31.28 2.70
C ASP A 230 -20.80 31.33 4.23
N ALA A 231 -21.85 31.69 4.95
CA ALA A 231 -21.86 31.61 6.41
C ALA A 231 -22.05 30.17 6.88
N GLY A 232 -21.33 29.76 7.93
CA GLY A 232 -21.39 28.40 8.46
C GLY A 232 -20.53 27.43 7.66
N THR A 233 -20.92 26.15 7.59
CA THR A 233 -20.28 25.17 6.71
C THR A 233 -20.97 25.23 5.34
N PRO A 234 -20.28 25.70 4.27
CA PRO A 234 -20.86 25.80 2.94
C PRO A 234 -21.32 24.44 2.41
N VAL A 235 -22.45 24.41 1.69
CA VAL A 235 -22.92 23.20 0.99
C VAL A 235 -22.65 23.36 -0.51
N LEU A 236 -21.70 22.59 -1.02
CA LEU A 236 -21.34 22.55 -2.43
C LEU A 236 -22.17 21.48 -3.14
N ALA A 237 -23.22 21.91 -3.84
CA ALA A 237 -24.06 21.03 -4.63
C ALA A 237 -23.47 20.82 -6.03
N VAL A 238 -23.06 19.59 -6.35
CA VAL A 238 -22.47 19.22 -7.65
C VAL A 238 -23.16 18.00 -8.23
N SER A 239 -23.18 17.84 -9.54
CA SER A 239 -23.61 16.59 -10.16
C SER A 239 -22.51 15.52 -10.08
N ALA A 240 -22.89 14.25 -10.28
CA ALA A 240 -21.93 13.16 -10.39
C ALA A 240 -20.92 13.34 -11.52
N SER A 241 -21.32 13.97 -12.63
CA SER A 241 -20.43 14.26 -13.76
C SER A 241 -19.42 15.35 -13.41
N GLN A 242 -19.86 16.42 -12.72
CA GLN A 242 -18.97 17.50 -12.26
C GLN A 242 -17.98 16.98 -11.22
N LEU A 243 -18.39 16.08 -10.34
CA LEU A 243 -17.52 15.49 -9.34
C LEU A 243 -16.29 14.77 -9.95
N ILE A 244 -16.47 14.13 -11.09
CA ILE A 244 -15.41 13.41 -11.80
C ILE A 244 -14.62 14.37 -12.72
N ALA A 245 -15.33 15.18 -13.50
CA ALA A 245 -14.72 16.06 -14.49
C ALA A 245 -13.92 17.21 -13.86
N ASP A 246 -14.39 17.73 -12.73
CA ASP A 246 -13.91 18.97 -12.10
C ASP A 246 -13.08 18.71 -10.84
N ALA A 247 -12.49 17.52 -10.74
CA ALA A 247 -11.75 17.08 -9.57
C ALA A 247 -10.60 18.02 -9.18
N SER A 248 -9.89 18.62 -10.15
CA SER A 248 -8.79 19.54 -9.87
C SER A 248 -9.27 20.87 -9.29
N ALA A 249 -10.39 21.40 -9.79
CA ALA A 249 -11.02 22.58 -9.21
C ALA A 249 -11.53 22.29 -7.80
N LEU A 250 -12.24 21.17 -7.60
CA LEU A 250 -12.74 20.76 -6.30
C LEU A 250 -11.61 20.55 -5.28
N PHE A 251 -10.46 20.02 -5.71
CA PHE A 251 -9.26 19.85 -4.88
C PHE A 251 -8.64 21.17 -4.43
N THR A 252 -8.93 22.26 -5.14
CA THR A 252 -8.37 23.59 -4.89
C THR A 252 -9.19 24.40 -3.87
N ILE A 253 -10.32 23.86 -3.39
CA ILE A 253 -11.12 24.46 -2.31
C ILE A 253 -10.36 24.34 -0.99
N SER A 254 -10.04 25.47 -0.37
CA SER A 254 -9.14 25.56 0.80
C SER A 254 -9.85 25.62 2.14
N VAL A 255 -11.19 25.71 2.14
CA VAL A 255 -12.03 25.78 3.35
C VAL A 255 -12.86 24.51 3.51
N PRO A 256 -13.25 24.12 4.73
CA PRO A 256 -14.18 23.01 4.93
C PRO A 256 -15.53 23.27 4.26
N TYR A 257 -16.11 22.27 3.60
CA TYR A 257 -17.45 22.31 3.02
C TYR A 257 -18.10 20.94 3.08
N THR A 258 -19.43 20.92 3.02
CA THR A 258 -20.23 19.71 2.81
C THR A 258 -20.50 19.55 1.32
N LEU A 259 -20.14 18.40 0.76
CA LEU A 259 -20.46 18.09 -0.63
C LEU A 259 -21.85 17.45 -0.71
N SER A 260 -22.73 17.99 -1.56
CA SER A 260 -24.05 17.43 -1.88
C SER A 260 -24.05 16.96 -3.33
N VAL A 261 -24.32 15.68 -3.55
CA VAL A 261 -24.34 15.07 -4.90
C VAL A 261 -25.71 14.40 -5.10
N PRO A 262 -26.68 15.08 -5.74
CA PRO A 262 -28.00 14.51 -5.92
C PRO A 262 -27.95 13.28 -6.83
N GLY A 263 -28.47 12.14 -6.34
CA GLY A 263 -28.82 10.98 -7.15
C GLY A 263 -27.70 10.01 -7.52
N VAL A 264 -26.51 10.06 -6.92
CA VAL A 264 -25.44 9.09 -7.22
C VAL A 264 -24.61 8.72 -5.98
N ALA A 265 -24.67 7.43 -5.60
CA ALA A 265 -23.68 6.80 -4.72
C ALA A 265 -22.33 6.63 -5.44
N ALA A 266 -22.30 6.17 -6.70
CA ALA A 266 -21.10 5.72 -7.42
C ALA A 266 -19.97 6.76 -7.73
N SER A 267 -20.25 8.07 -7.81
CA SER A 267 -19.24 9.09 -8.14
C SER A 267 -18.46 9.61 -6.92
N LEU A 268 -18.97 9.34 -5.72
CA LEU A 268 -18.39 9.83 -4.47
C LEU A 268 -17.13 9.05 -4.07
N ALA A 269 -17.05 7.76 -4.42
CA ALA A 269 -15.91 6.90 -4.12
C ALA A 269 -14.62 7.37 -4.80
N THR A 270 -14.69 7.82 -6.07
CA THR A 270 -13.50 8.29 -6.82
C THR A 270 -12.97 9.62 -6.28
N PHE A 271 -13.85 10.47 -5.77
CA PHE A 271 -13.50 11.76 -5.18
C PHE A 271 -12.87 11.63 -3.79
N VAL A 272 -13.43 10.77 -2.94
CA VAL A 272 -12.89 10.48 -1.61
C VAL A 272 -11.51 9.82 -1.71
N MET A 273 -11.29 8.90 -2.67
CA MET A 273 -9.97 8.28 -2.91
C MET A 273 -8.88 9.27 -3.37
N GLN A 274 -9.22 10.32 -4.14
CA GLN A 274 -8.24 11.34 -4.57
C GLN A 274 -7.91 12.37 -3.48
N GLN A 275 -8.85 12.66 -2.56
CA GLN A 275 -8.60 13.56 -1.43
C GLN A 275 -7.75 12.92 -0.33
N ASP A 276 -7.96 11.63 -0.03
CA ASP A 276 -7.19 10.91 1.00
C ASP A 276 -5.74 10.64 0.56
N ALA A 277 -5.48 10.47 -0.75
CA ALA A 277 -4.11 10.40 -1.29
C ALA A 277 -3.28 11.69 -1.07
N SER A 278 -3.92 12.81 -0.68
CA SER A 278 -3.29 14.12 -0.49
C SER A 278 -3.43 14.70 0.93
N GLY A 279 -4.04 13.98 1.87
CA GLY A 279 -4.09 14.37 3.29
C GLY A 279 -4.94 15.59 3.65
N ARG A 280 -6.03 15.90 2.93
CA ARG A 280 -6.93 17.03 3.25
C ARG A 280 -8.39 16.56 3.40
N GLY A 281 -8.95 16.64 4.61
CA GLY A 281 -10.22 16.00 4.96
C GLY A 281 -11.49 16.78 4.59
N VAL A 282 -12.48 16.08 4.03
CA VAL A 282 -13.87 16.54 3.89
C VAL A 282 -14.62 16.30 5.21
N ASN A 283 -15.21 17.36 5.78
CA ASN A 283 -15.99 17.26 7.02
C ASN A 283 -17.46 16.95 6.69
N GLY A 284 -17.78 15.65 6.58
CA GLY A 284 -19.16 15.15 6.50
C GLY A 284 -19.77 15.14 5.08
N VAL A 285 -20.26 13.96 4.68
CA VAL A 285 -21.04 13.74 3.46
C VAL A 285 -22.49 13.48 3.88
N ALA A 286 -23.44 14.32 3.44
CA ALA A 286 -24.87 14.08 3.63
C ALA A 286 -25.44 13.34 2.41
N LEU A 287 -25.88 12.09 2.60
CA LEU A 287 -26.56 11.29 1.59
C LEU A 287 -28.08 11.39 1.81
N GLU A 288 -28.80 12.15 0.98
CA GLU A 288 -30.27 12.13 0.96
C GLU A 288 -30.77 11.21 -0.15
N GLU A 289 -31.38 10.08 0.21
CA GLU A 289 -32.13 9.20 -0.69
C GLU A 289 -33.64 9.30 -0.38
N PRO A 290 -34.52 9.50 -1.39
CA PRO A 290 -35.97 9.48 -1.18
C PRO A 290 -36.48 8.03 -1.15
N GLY A 291 -36.55 7.42 0.04
CA GLY A 291 -37.14 6.08 0.16
C GLY A 291 -37.07 5.34 1.50
N LEU A 292 -36.26 5.77 2.47
CA LEU A 292 -36.32 5.25 3.83
C LEU A 292 -36.80 6.33 4.80
N VAL A 293 -37.89 6.03 5.49
CA VAL A 293 -38.57 6.90 6.46
C VAL A 293 -37.61 7.35 7.56
N ALA A 294 -37.64 8.65 7.85
CA ALA A 294 -36.96 9.30 8.94
C ALA A 294 -37.38 8.74 10.31
N ASP A 295 -36.49 7.98 10.96
CA ASP A 295 -36.56 7.72 12.41
C ASP A 295 -35.15 7.59 13.02
N GLY A 296 -34.53 8.74 13.29
CA GLY A 296 -33.66 8.92 14.45
C GLY A 296 -32.34 8.14 14.58
N ARG A 297 -31.93 7.25 13.68
CA ARG A 297 -30.60 6.58 13.71
C ARG A 297 -30.10 6.17 12.32
N ASN A 298 -28.85 6.54 12.01
CA ASN A 298 -27.80 5.75 11.33
C ASN A 298 -26.75 6.69 10.70
N HIS A 299 -25.69 7.02 11.43
CA HIS A 299 -24.48 7.58 10.82
C HIS A 299 -23.52 6.42 10.57
N VAL A 300 -23.58 5.87 9.36
CA VAL A 300 -22.55 5.00 8.81
C VAL A 300 -22.04 5.69 7.55
N VAL A 301 -20.78 6.12 7.56
CA VAL A 301 -20.15 6.77 6.41
C VAL A 301 -19.65 5.67 5.47
N GLY A 302 -20.55 5.19 4.59
CA GLY A 302 -20.19 4.53 3.34
C GLY A 302 -20.33 3.00 3.28
N PHE A 303 -21.55 2.51 3.09
CA PHE A 303 -21.75 1.28 2.31
C PHE A 303 -22.02 1.68 0.86
N GLN A 304 -21.03 1.60 -0.02
CA GLN A 304 -21.27 1.69 -1.46
C GLN A 304 -20.99 0.33 -2.10
N SER A 305 -22.06 -0.40 -2.44
CA SER A 305 -21.96 -1.21 -3.65
C SER A 305 -21.85 -0.20 -4.80
N ALA A 306 -20.63 0.08 -5.24
CA ALA A 306 -20.50 0.63 -6.57
C ALA A 306 -21.07 -0.45 -7.49
N SER A 307 -22.25 -0.20 -8.06
CA SER A 307 -22.62 -0.84 -9.30
C SER A 307 -21.68 -0.28 -10.37
N PHE A 308 -20.41 -0.66 -10.30
CA PHE A 308 -19.60 -0.75 -11.50
C PHE A 308 -20.41 -1.66 -12.41
N THR A 309 -20.55 -1.26 -13.66
CA THR A 309 -21.37 -1.96 -14.64
C THR A 309 -20.93 -3.42 -14.87
N SER A 310 -19.87 -3.88 -14.18
CA SER A 310 -19.56 -5.26 -13.80
C SER A 310 -18.64 -5.33 -12.55
N GLY A 311 -18.97 -6.14 -11.54
CA GLY A 311 -18.02 -7.11 -10.96
C GLY A 311 -17.16 -6.84 -9.70
N THR A 312 -17.19 -5.68 -9.02
CA THR A 312 -16.36 -5.48 -7.80
C THR A 312 -17.04 -4.59 -6.76
N ASN A 313 -17.11 -5.04 -5.51
CA ASN A 313 -17.51 -4.28 -4.33
C ASN A 313 -16.27 -3.82 -3.54
N VAL A 314 -16.37 -2.71 -2.83
CA VAL A 314 -15.31 -2.23 -1.91
C VAL A 314 -15.98 -1.86 -0.60
N VAL A 315 -15.40 -2.29 0.51
CA VAL A 315 -15.91 -2.07 1.86
C VAL A 315 -14.83 -1.38 2.68
N VAL A 316 -15.14 -0.21 3.21
CA VAL A 316 -14.22 0.60 4.03
C VAL A 316 -14.78 0.64 5.44
N LEU A 317 -13.97 0.24 6.43
CA LEU A 317 -14.38 0.28 7.83
C LEU A 317 -14.10 1.67 8.41
N ASP A 318 -15.09 2.25 9.10
CA ASP A 318 -14.91 3.53 9.76
C ASP A 318 -13.91 3.42 10.92
N HIS A 319 -13.06 4.43 11.07
CA HIS A 319 -12.00 4.55 12.10
C HIS A 319 -12.52 4.43 13.55
N ALA A 320 -13.84 4.37 13.76
CA ALA A 320 -14.45 4.55 15.07
C ALA A 320 -14.48 3.27 15.93
N ARG A 321 -14.26 2.07 15.37
CA ARG A 321 -14.49 0.83 16.12
C ARG A 321 -13.32 -0.14 15.99
N THR A 322 -12.93 -0.72 17.12
CA THR A 322 -11.74 -1.55 17.28
C THR A 322 -12.04 -3.05 17.24
N SER A 323 -13.28 -3.47 16.93
CA SER A 323 -13.72 -4.85 17.15
C SER A 323 -14.77 -5.29 16.14
N TYR A 324 -14.32 -5.71 14.96
CA TYR A 324 -15.15 -6.35 13.94
C TYR A 324 -14.71 -7.80 13.74
N ALA A 325 -15.66 -8.65 13.36
CA ALA A 325 -15.39 -10.00 12.88
C ALA A 325 -15.97 -10.18 11.47
N ILE A 326 -15.30 -10.97 10.66
CA ILE A 326 -15.59 -11.19 9.25
C ILE A 326 -15.91 -12.67 9.01
N LYS A 327 -16.91 -12.94 8.18
CA LYS A 327 -17.08 -14.25 7.52
C LYS A 327 -17.36 -14.08 6.05
N ILE A 328 -16.94 -15.04 5.26
CA ILE A 328 -17.11 -15.10 3.80
C ILE A 328 -17.53 -16.51 3.48
N ASP A 329 -18.77 -16.71 3.02
CA ASP A 329 -19.23 -18.05 2.67
C ASP A 329 -18.55 -18.57 1.38
N ALA A 330 -18.75 -19.84 1.07
CA ALA A 330 -18.16 -20.48 -0.12
C ALA A 330 -18.64 -19.87 -1.45
N GLN A 331 -19.73 -19.10 -1.43
CA GLN A 331 -20.27 -18.37 -2.57
C GLN A 331 -19.67 -16.96 -2.71
N GLY A 332 -18.78 -16.56 -1.78
CA GLY A 332 -18.13 -15.25 -1.77
C GLY A 332 -18.98 -14.14 -1.14
N VAL A 333 -20.03 -14.48 -0.41
CA VAL A 333 -20.82 -13.50 0.33
C VAL A 333 -20.11 -13.18 1.64
N THR A 334 -19.71 -11.93 1.80
CA THR A 334 -19.02 -11.43 2.99
C THR A 334 -20.01 -10.87 4.00
N THR A 335 -19.90 -11.25 5.25
CA THR A 335 -20.60 -10.64 6.39
C THR A 335 -19.60 -10.06 7.36
N LEU A 336 -19.83 -8.82 7.76
CA LEU A 336 -19.08 -8.11 8.80
C LEU A 336 -19.99 -7.95 10.00
N GLN A 337 -19.54 -8.33 11.20
CA GLN A 337 -20.28 -8.13 12.44
C GLN A 337 -19.47 -7.29 13.42
N ASP A 338 -20.16 -6.36 14.08
CA ASP A 338 -19.61 -5.64 15.23
C ASP A 338 -19.60 -6.56 16.46
N ILE A 339 -18.41 -6.84 16.98
CA ILE A 339 -18.18 -7.70 18.15
C ILE A 339 -17.75 -6.89 19.38
N GLY A 340 -17.82 -5.56 19.32
CA GLY A 340 -17.50 -4.65 20.43
C GLY A 340 -18.50 -4.74 21.57
N VAL A 341 -18.23 -5.57 22.57
CA VAL A 341 -19.11 -5.75 23.74
C VAL A 341 -19.28 -4.42 24.48
N GLY A 342 -20.53 -3.92 24.58
CA GLY A 342 -20.87 -2.72 25.34
C GLY A 342 -21.20 -1.49 24.50
N ASP A 343 -21.11 -1.56 23.17
CA ASP A 343 -21.62 -0.51 22.29
C ASP A 343 -23.07 -0.80 21.83
N SER A 344 -23.73 0.22 21.24
CA SER A 344 -25.12 0.12 20.77
C SER A 344 -25.32 -0.70 19.49
N ASN A 345 -24.21 -1.17 18.90
CA ASN A 345 -24.15 -1.89 17.64
C ASN A 345 -23.64 -3.32 17.81
N TYR A 346 -23.25 -3.74 19.01
CA TYR A 346 -22.86 -5.09 19.35
C TYR A 346 -23.85 -6.11 18.79
N GLY A 347 -23.35 -7.04 17.98
CA GLY A 347 -24.12 -8.09 17.32
C GLY A 347 -24.80 -7.66 16.01
N LYS A 348 -24.71 -6.40 15.58
CA LYS A 348 -25.21 -5.97 14.26
C LYS A 348 -24.25 -6.41 13.16
N SER A 349 -24.83 -6.87 12.06
CA SER A 349 -24.09 -7.37 10.91
C SER A 349 -24.48 -6.66 9.62
N VAL A 350 -23.54 -6.63 8.67
CA VAL A 350 -23.76 -6.21 7.29
C VAL A 350 -23.24 -7.29 6.35
N THR A 351 -24.05 -7.61 5.35
CA THR A 351 -23.73 -8.63 4.35
C THR A 351 -23.57 -7.98 2.99
N VAL A 352 -22.50 -8.33 2.28
CA VAL A 352 -22.12 -7.83 0.97
C VAL A 352 -21.97 -9.01 0.01
N SER A 353 -22.68 -8.96 -1.10
CA SER A 353 -22.63 -9.95 -2.17
C SER A 353 -22.07 -9.34 -3.45
N GLY A 354 -21.11 -10.00 -4.09
CA GLY A 354 -20.63 -9.66 -5.43
C GLY A 354 -19.26 -10.27 -5.75
N GLU A 355 -18.76 -9.98 -6.95
CA GLU A 355 -17.68 -10.75 -7.57
C GLU A 355 -16.28 -10.50 -6.99
N SER A 356 -15.98 -9.36 -6.36
CA SER A 356 -14.71 -9.13 -5.63
C SER A 356 -14.97 -8.12 -4.50
N ILE A 357 -14.36 -8.25 -3.32
CA ILE A 357 -14.51 -7.32 -2.18
C ILE A 357 -13.13 -6.93 -1.65
N LEU A 358 -12.75 -5.64 -1.72
CA LEU A 358 -11.65 -5.09 -0.91
C LEU A 358 -12.17 -4.63 0.45
N LEU A 359 -11.50 -5.01 1.53
CA LEU A 359 -11.81 -4.59 2.91
C LEU A 359 -10.67 -3.78 3.48
N PHE A 360 -10.89 -2.49 3.77
CA PHE A 360 -9.89 -1.61 4.40
C PHE A 360 -10.13 -1.48 5.91
N ASN A 361 -9.10 -1.75 6.72
CA ASN A 361 -9.03 -1.27 8.09
C ASN A 361 -8.30 0.09 8.12
N ALA A 362 -9.04 1.17 8.37
CA ALA A 362 -8.54 2.56 8.28
C ALA A 362 -7.52 2.95 9.37
N ALA A 363 -7.14 2.06 10.29
CA ALA A 363 -6.23 2.39 11.40
C ALA A 363 -4.80 2.79 10.97
N HIS A 364 -4.35 2.44 9.75
CA HIS A 364 -2.96 2.61 9.33
C HIS A 364 -2.71 3.42 8.05
N LEU A 365 -3.71 4.10 7.49
CA LEU A 365 -3.51 5.02 6.35
C LEU A 365 -3.10 6.44 6.74
N SER A 366 -2.78 6.68 8.02
CA SER A 366 -2.14 7.92 8.45
C SER A 366 -0.66 7.95 8.01
N LEU A 367 -0.40 8.42 6.80
CA LEU A 367 0.94 8.84 6.36
C LEU A 367 1.34 10.22 6.91
N SER A 368 0.73 10.65 8.03
CA SER A 368 0.84 12.03 8.50
C SER A 368 1.95 12.30 9.53
N ASP A 369 2.79 11.32 9.90
CA ASP A 369 3.83 11.56 10.93
C ASP A 369 5.22 10.95 10.62
N PRO A 370 6.26 11.77 10.35
CA PRO A 370 7.64 11.31 10.21
C PRO A 370 8.33 10.92 11.54
N LEU A 371 7.70 11.10 12.71
CA LEU A 371 8.38 11.01 14.01
C LEU A 371 8.25 9.66 14.76
N THR A 372 7.52 8.67 14.25
CA THR A 372 7.32 7.38 14.96
C THR A 372 8.23 6.23 14.52
N VAL A 373 9.21 6.48 13.64
CA VAL A 373 10.24 5.48 13.29
C VAL A 373 11.26 5.27 14.43
N ALA A 374 11.27 6.12 15.46
CA ALA A 374 12.25 6.07 16.55
C ALA A 374 11.83 5.26 17.79
N ALA A 375 10.58 4.82 17.93
CA ALA A 375 10.11 4.13 19.15
C ALA A 375 10.34 2.60 19.15
N MET A 376 10.87 2.02 18.07
CA MET A 376 11.15 0.57 17.96
C MET A 376 12.50 0.12 18.53
N THR A 377 13.07 0.81 19.53
CA THR A 377 14.29 0.33 20.17
C THR A 377 14.19 0.30 21.71
N THR A 378 14.00 -0.94 22.20
CA THR A 378 14.16 -1.46 23.58
C THR A 378 12.95 -1.46 24.54
N PRO A 379 12.64 -2.61 25.18
CA PRO A 379 11.64 -2.71 26.23
C PRO A 379 12.28 -2.64 27.63
N PRO A 380 11.72 -1.85 28.56
CA PRO A 380 11.89 -2.11 29.99
C PRO A 380 10.53 -2.40 30.66
N GLY A 381 10.27 -3.69 30.85
CA GLY A 381 9.61 -4.24 32.05
C GLY A 381 8.10 -4.01 32.25
N GLY A 382 7.32 -5.08 32.07
CA GLY A 382 6.08 -5.29 32.84
C GLY A 382 4.85 -5.66 32.02
N SER A 383 4.51 -6.96 32.06
CA SER A 383 3.20 -7.59 31.80
C SER A 383 2.50 -7.32 30.45
N ALA A 384 2.55 -8.36 29.63
CA ALA A 384 1.90 -8.53 28.33
C ALA A 384 0.39 -8.22 28.33
N ALA A 385 0.03 -7.06 27.80
CA ALA A 385 -1.13 -6.93 26.92
C ALA A 385 -0.58 -6.74 25.50
N VAL A 386 -0.32 -7.86 24.82
CA VAL A 386 0.03 -7.85 23.39
C VAL A 386 -1.22 -7.41 22.63
N LEU A 387 -1.37 -6.11 22.43
CA LEU A 387 -2.25 -5.58 21.41
C LEU A 387 -1.55 -5.75 20.06
N ASN A 388 -1.53 -7.00 19.58
CA ASN A 388 -1.20 -7.34 18.19
C ASN A 388 -2.38 -6.86 17.33
N TYR A 389 -2.26 -5.69 16.73
CA TYR A 389 -3.17 -5.28 15.66
C TYR A 389 -2.40 -5.33 14.35
N PRO A 390 -2.46 -6.44 13.60
CA PRO A 390 -1.87 -6.49 12.26
C PRO A 390 -2.66 -5.58 11.30
N ASN A 391 -1.94 -5.06 10.32
CA ASN A 391 -2.39 -4.12 9.31
C ASN A 391 -3.29 -4.79 8.26
N ASP A 392 -4.54 -5.17 8.55
CA ASP A 392 -5.26 -6.07 7.64
C ASP A 392 -6.10 -5.34 6.57
N LEU A 393 -5.63 -5.39 5.31
CA LEU A 393 -6.46 -5.20 4.10
C LEU A 393 -6.78 -6.60 3.55
N TYR A 394 -8.05 -6.91 3.36
CA TYR A 394 -8.45 -8.21 2.79
C TYR A 394 -8.93 -8.03 1.36
N PHE A 395 -8.36 -8.82 0.42
CA PHE A 395 -8.91 -8.98 -0.92
C PHE A 395 -9.70 -10.29 -0.98
N VAL A 396 -11.01 -10.19 -1.10
CA VAL A 396 -11.92 -11.32 -1.39
C VAL A 396 -12.17 -11.34 -2.88
N LEU A 397 -11.86 -12.43 -3.56
CA LEU A 397 -11.92 -12.46 -5.02
C LEU A 397 -12.84 -13.60 -5.48
N ASN A 398 -13.57 -13.38 -6.59
CA ASN A 398 -14.18 -14.51 -7.31
C ASN A 398 -13.08 -15.49 -7.76
N PRO A 399 -13.45 -16.74 -8.10
CA PRO A 399 -12.46 -17.77 -8.43
C PRO A 399 -11.52 -17.39 -9.59
N ALA A 400 -12.01 -16.61 -10.57
CA ALA A 400 -11.24 -16.19 -11.73
C ALA A 400 -10.19 -15.12 -11.36
N ASN A 401 -10.58 -14.12 -10.58
CA ASN A 401 -9.71 -13.06 -10.08
C ASN A 401 -8.76 -13.59 -9.01
N ALA A 402 -9.16 -14.61 -8.25
CA ALA A 402 -8.31 -15.27 -7.27
C ALA A 402 -7.13 -15.99 -7.93
N GLN A 403 -7.34 -16.71 -9.04
CA GLN A 403 -6.24 -17.32 -9.79
C GLN A 403 -5.30 -16.27 -10.38
N LEU A 404 -5.84 -15.14 -10.83
CA LEU A 404 -5.04 -14.01 -11.31
C LEU A 404 -4.20 -13.38 -10.20
N ALA A 405 -4.79 -13.17 -9.02
CA ALA A 405 -4.09 -12.62 -7.86
C ALA A 405 -3.03 -13.58 -7.31
N GLN A 406 -3.32 -14.89 -7.31
CA GLN A 406 -2.37 -15.93 -6.94
C GLN A 406 -1.20 -15.98 -7.93
N LEU A 407 -1.48 -15.93 -9.23
CA LEU A 407 -0.45 -15.81 -10.27
C LEU A 407 0.41 -14.56 -10.04
N TYR A 408 -0.22 -13.44 -9.69
CA TYR A 408 0.49 -12.20 -9.39
C TYR A 408 1.36 -12.31 -8.14
N SER A 409 0.80 -12.77 -7.02
CA SER A 409 1.51 -12.88 -5.74
C SER A 409 2.63 -13.91 -5.77
N SER A 410 2.43 -15.04 -6.46
CA SER A 410 3.44 -16.09 -6.57
C SER A 410 4.63 -15.67 -7.45
N VAL A 411 4.42 -14.78 -8.41
CA VAL A 411 5.48 -14.28 -9.30
C VAL A 411 6.24 -13.10 -8.70
N PHE A 412 5.56 -12.20 -7.99
CA PHE A 412 6.10 -10.90 -7.55
C PHE A 412 6.27 -10.77 -6.04
N SER A 413 6.42 -11.89 -5.33
CA SER A 413 6.41 -12.02 -3.86
C SER A 413 7.39 -11.14 -3.06
N TRP A 414 8.22 -10.31 -3.71
CA TRP A 414 9.26 -9.48 -3.10
C TRP A 414 9.26 -8.00 -3.56
N GLU A 415 8.32 -7.56 -4.40
CA GLU A 415 8.18 -6.13 -4.71
C GLU A 415 7.25 -5.41 -3.71
N PRO A 416 7.52 -4.14 -3.36
CA PRO A 416 6.59 -3.35 -2.57
C PRO A 416 5.29 -3.19 -3.37
N GLN A 417 4.22 -3.79 -2.85
CA GLN A 417 2.79 -3.67 -3.20
C GLN A 417 2.50 -3.22 -4.66
N PRO A 418 1.93 -4.10 -5.51
CA PRO A 418 1.62 -3.73 -6.89
C PRO A 418 0.79 -2.46 -6.96
N SER A 419 1.03 -1.65 -8.00
CA SER A 419 0.12 -0.55 -8.28
C SER A 419 -1.27 -1.16 -8.54
N LEU A 420 -2.29 -0.69 -7.81
CA LEU A 420 -3.67 -1.18 -7.96
C LEU A 420 -4.11 -1.16 -9.44
N SER A 421 -3.61 -0.17 -10.18
CA SER A 421 -3.83 0.01 -11.63
C SER A 421 -3.31 -1.13 -12.51
N ASP A 422 -2.18 -1.75 -12.18
CA ASP A 422 -1.63 -2.85 -12.99
C ASP A 422 -2.45 -4.13 -12.81
N PHE A 423 -2.86 -4.41 -11.57
CA PHE A 423 -3.74 -5.53 -11.26
C PHE A 423 -5.14 -5.35 -11.86
N GLU A 424 -5.71 -4.14 -11.81
CA GLU A 424 -6.97 -3.78 -12.46
C GLU A 424 -6.95 -4.00 -13.97
N ASN A 425 -5.83 -3.70 -14.63
CA ASN A 425 -5.68 -3.94 -16.06
C ASN A 425 -5.81 -5.43 -16.39
N TRP A 426 -5.19 -6.31 -15.61
CA TRP A 426 -5.30 -7.75 -15.81
C TRP A 426 -6.70 -8.28 -15.51
N MET A 427 -7.37 -7.77 -14.48
CA MET A 427 -8.78 -8.12 -14.19
C MET A 427 -9.69 -7.74 -15.37
N ASN A 428 -9.52 -6.55 -15.94
CA ASN A 428 -10.29 -6.11 -17.10
C ASN A 428 -10.03 -6.98 -18.34
N GLN A 429 -8.80 -7.46 -18.52
CA GLN A 429 -8.48 -8.39 -19.61
C GLN A 429 -9.12 -9.77 -19.43
N LEU A 430 -9.15 -10.28 -18.19
CA LEU A 430 -9.83 -11.53 -17.86
C LEU A 430 -11.35 -11.41 -18.05
N ALA A 431 -11.94 -10.32 -17.57
CA ALA A 431 -13.35 -9.99 -17.78
C ALA A 431 -13.69 -9.77 -19.27
N GLY A 432 -12.74 -9.25 -20.06
CA GLY A 432 -12.82 -9.13 -21.52
C GLY A 432 -12.66 -10.44 -22.28
N GLY A 433 -12.59 -11.58 -21.59
CA GLY A 433 -12.56 -12.92 -22.19
C GLY A 433 -11.17 -13.47 -22.51
N LYS A 434 -10.07 -12.81 -22.10
CA LYS A 434 -8.75 -13.44 -22.18
C LYS A 434 -8.65 -14.59 -21.19
N SER A 435 -8.11 -15.73 -21.62
CA SER A 435 -7.90 -16.87 -20.72
C SER A 435 -6.78 -16.60 -19.71
N ILE A 436 -6.87 -17.19 -18.52
CA ILE A 436 -5.81 -17.12 -17.50
C ILE A 436 -4.48 -17.67 -18.03
N THR A 437 -4.52 -18.66 -18.92
CA THR A 437 -3.33 -19.22 -19.60
C THR A 437 -2.64 -18.19 -20.49
N THR A 438 -3.40 -17.35 -21.19
CA THR A 438 -2.87 -16.25 -22.02
C THR A 438 -2.28 -15.14 -21.15
N ILE A 439 -2.88 -14.87 -20.00
CA ILE A 439 -2.34 -13.91 -19.03
C ILE A 439 -1.04 -14.45 -18.43
N ALA A 440 -1.00 -15.71 -17.99
CA ALA A 440 0.21 -16.38 -17.51
C ALA A 440 1.36 -16.32 -18.54
N GLN A 441 1.06 -16.54 -19.82
CA GLN A 441 2.03 -16.37 -20.89
C GLN A 441 2.59 -14.93 -20.98
N SER A 442 1.76 -13.93 -20.71
CA SER A 442 2.20 -12.52 -20.67
C SER A 442 3.11 -12.24 -19.47
N PHE A 443 2.83 -12.84 -18.31
CA PHE A 443 3.71 -12.76 -17.13
C PHE A 443 5.08 -13.37 -17.42
N MET A 444 5.11 -14.52 -18.08
CA MET A 444 6.35 -15.20 -18.45
C MET A 444 7.20 -14.41 -19.46
N SER A 445 6.59 -13.49 -20.21
CA SER A 445 7.29 -12.57 -21.11
C SER A 445 7.90 -11.35 -20.40
N ASN A 446 7.59 -11.15 -19.12
CA ASN A 446 8.13 -10.05 -18.32
C ASN A 446 9.61 -10.30 -17.95
N SER A 447 10.44 -9.28 -18.06
CA SER A 447 11.87 -9.35 -17.75
C SER A 447 12.16 -9.67 -16.27
N TYR A 448 11.28 -9.30 -15.34
CA TYR A 448 11.37 -9.67 -13.94
C TYR A 448 11.11 -11.16 -13.75
N PHE A 449 10.05 -11.70 -14.37
CA PHE A 449 9.75 -13.14 -14.33
C PHE A 449 10.92 -13.95 -14.86
N GLN A 450 11.51 -13.54 -15.99
CA GLN A 450 12.66 -14.22 -16.59
C GLN A 450 13.93 -14.16 -15.72
N GLN A 451 14.08 -13.13 -14.89
CA GLN A 451 15.20 -13.01 -13.95
C GLN A 451 14.99 -13.84 -12.69
N THR A 452 13.75 -13.99 -12.22
CA THR A 452 13.42 -14.64 -10.95
C THR A 452 13.12 -16.14 -11.12
N ILE A 453 12.24 -16.49 -12.07
CA ILE A 453 11.81 -17.87 -12.33
C ILE A 453 12.58 -18.50 -13.50
N GLY A 454 13.05 -17.69 -14.44
CA GLY A 454 13.76 -18.16 -15.64
C GLY A 454 12.85 -18.34 -16.86
N ASP A 455 13.48 -18.32 -18.04
CA ASP A 455 12.81 -18.61 -19.32
C ASP A 455 12.59 -20.13 -19.45
N PRO A 456 11.36 -20.61 -19.70
CA PRO A 456 11.11 -22.01 -19.99
C PRO A 456 11.91 -22.53 -21.20
N GLY A 457 12.25 -21.67 -22.16
CA GLY A 457 13.01 -22.05 -23.35
C GLY A 457 12.31 -23.11 -24.20
N THR A 458 13.11 -23.89 -24.95
CA THR A 458 12.59 -24.96 -25.84
C THR A 458 13.41 -26.25 -25.77
N THR A 459 14.30 -26.38 -24.78
CA THR A 459 15.19 -27.54 -24.64
C THR A 459 14.94 -28.24 -23.30
N SER A 460 15.14 -29.55 -23.25
CA SER A 460 14.96 -30.36 -22.03
C SER A 460 15.71 -29.81 -20.81
N ALA A 461 16.92 -29.30 -21.00
CA ALA A 461 17.70 -28.69 -19.93
C ALA A 461 17.07 -27.40 -19.39
N GLN A 462 16.42 -26.61 -20.25
CA GLN A 462 15.70 -25.39 -19.86
C GLN A 462 14.37 -25.73 -19.18
N HIS A 463 13.62 -26.72 -19.68
CA HIS A 463 12.40 -27.19 -19.02
C HIS A 463 12.68 -27.72 -17.61
N LEU A 464 13.78 -28.48 -17.42
CA LEU A 464 14.22 -28.93 -16.10
C LEU A 464 14.55 -27.77 -15.15
N ALA A 465 15.31 -26.77 -15.62
CA ALA A 465 15.67 -25.60 -14.81
C ALA A 465 14.45 -24.72 -14.48
N PHE A 466 13.51 -24.61 -15.41
CA PHE A 466 12.27 -23.86 -15.24
C PHE A 466 11.37 -24.53 -14.19
N VAL A 467 11.10 -25.84 -14.33
CA VAL A 467 10.29 -26.60 -13.36
C VAL A 467 10.93 -26.58 -11.98
N GLN A 468 12.26 -26.71 -11.89
CA GLN A 468 13.00 -26.58 -10.64
C GLN A 468 12.75 -25.22 -9.97
N SER A 469 12.76 -24.15 -10.76
CA SER A 469 12.53 -22.79 -10.27
C SER A 469 11.08 -22.56 -9.82
N LEU A 470 10.10 -23.24 -10.44
CA LEU A 470 8.71 -23.24 -9.97
C LEU A 470 8.58 -23.91 -8.60
N TYR A 471 9.23 -25.06 -8.38
CA TYR A 471 9.24 -25.72 -7.06
C TYR A 471 9.84 -24.82 -5.97
N SER A 472 10.97 -24.16 -6.24
CA SER A 472 11.66 -23.36 -5.24
C SER A 472 10.95 -22.03 -4.95
N HIS A 473 10.48 -21.31 -5.97
CA HIS A 473 9.93 -19.96 -5.80
C HIS A 473 8.43 -19.94 -5.51
N ILE A 474 7.66 -20.91 -6.01
CA ILE A 474 6.20 -20.94 -5.82
C ILE A 474 5.83 -21.81 -4.63
N LEU A 475 6.41 -23.01 -4.50
CA LEU A 475 6.07 -23.94 -3.42
C LEU A 475 7.02 -23.84 -2.22
N GLY A 476 8.13 -23.10 -2.34
CA GLY A 476 9.16 -23.02 -1.31
C GLY A 476 9.96 -24.31 -1.14
N ILE A 477 9.97 -25.19 -2.14
CA ILE A 477 10.60 -26.52 -2.08
C ILE A 477 11.85 -26.53 -2.96
N ASN A 478 13.03 -26.66 -2.36
CA ASN A 478 14.28 -26.77 -3.11
C ASN A 478 14.51 -28.23 -3.56
N LEU A 479 14.20 -28.52 -4.81
CA LEU A 479 14.46 -29.83 -5.45
C LEU A 479 15.61 -29.72 -6.46
N GLY A 480 16.35 -30.81 -6.67
CA GLY A 480 17.38 -30.90 -7.72
C GLY A 480 16.77 -31.23 -9.10
N THR A 481 17.51 -30.99 -10.18
CA THR A 481 17.09 -31.31 -11.56
C THR A 481 16.94 -32.81 -11.84
N THR A 482 17.47 -33.67 -10.99
CA THR A 482 17.33 -35.13 -11.08
C THR A 482 16.12 -35.68 -10.30
N ASN A 483 15.35 -34.82 -9.63
CA ASN A 483 14.18 -35.24 -8.87
C ASN A 483 13.07 -35.74 -9.81
N ALA A 484 12.50 -36.91 -9.52
CA ALA A 484 11.48 -37.54 -10.37
C ALA A 484 10.25 -36.64 -10.64
N GLY A 485 9.86 -35.79 -9.69
CA GLY A 485 8.80 -34.80 -9.91
C GLY A 485 9.25 -33.71 -10.88
N VAL A 486 10.46 -33.15 -10.71
CA VAL A 486 11.02 -32.14 -11.63
C VAL A 486 11.18 -32.72 -13.04
N VAL A 487 11.67 -33.96 -13.15
CA VAL A 487 11.84 -34.68 -14.42
C VAL A 487 10.50 -34.96 -15.08
N TYR A 488 9.52 -35.48 -14.34
CA TYR A 488 8.18 -35.76 -14.88
C TYR A 488 7.53 -34.51 -15.50
N TRP A 489 7.50 -33.40 -14.76
CA TRP A 489 6.91 -32.15 -15.26
C TRP A 489 7.69 -31.59 -16.46
N ALA A 490 9.01 -31.73 -16.49
CA ALA A 490 9.83 -31.31 -17.62
C ALA A 490 9.63 -32.20 -18.86
N GLU A 491 9.49 -33.53 -18.68
CA GLU A 491 9.18 -34.47 -19.76
C GLU A 491 7.80 -34.19 -20.36
N GLN A 492 6.79 -33.84 -19.55
CA GLN A 492 5.49 -33.40 -20.06
C GLN A 492 5.59 -32.14 -20.93
N MET A 493 6.55 -31.26 -20.64
CA MET A 493 6.84 -30.07 -21.45
C MET A 493 7.63 -30.40 -22.71
N ASP A 494 8.60 -31.32 -22.64
CA ASP A 494 9.36 -31.83 -23.79
C ASP A 494 8.47 -32.55 -24.81
N ASP A 495 7.53 -33.36 -24.34
CA ASP A 495 6.57 -34.10 -25.18
C ASP A 495 5.46 -33.20 -25.74
N GLY A 496 5.45 -31.91 -25.37
CA GLY A 496 4.43 -30.94 -25.80
C GLY A 496 3.03 -31.21 -25.23
N ILE A 497 2.92 -32.10 -24.24
CA ILE A 497 1.67 -32.44 -23.55
C ILE A 497 1.24 -31.27 -22.64
N LEU A 498 2.21 -30.61 -22.01
CA LEU A 498 1.99 -29.48 -21.11
C LEU A 498 2.72 -28.24 -21.61
N SER A 499 1.98 -27.15 -21.83
CA SER A 499 2.60 -25.85 -22.14
C SER A 499 3.21 -25.21 -20.89
N ALA A 500 4.27 -24.41 -21.06
CA ALA A 500 4.92 -23.72 -19.95
C ALA A 500 3.97 -22.81 -19.11
N PRO A 501 3.03 -22.05 -19.72
CA PRO A 501 2.00 -21.33 -18.95
C PRO A 501 1.05 -22.24 -18.16
N ALA A 502 0.74 -23.44 -18.69
CA ALA A 502 -0.09 -24.41 -17.99
C ALA A 502 0.66 -25.09 -16.82
N ALA A 503 1.97 -25.30 -16.96
CA ALA A 503 2.83 -25.75 -15.87
C ALA A 503 2.84 -24.71 -14.73
N LEU A 504 3.10 -23.44 -15.04
CA LEU A 504 3.06 -22.34 -14.06
C LEU A 504 1.74 -22.30 -13.28
N LEU A 505 0.60 -22.35 -13.98
CA LEU A 505 -0.73 -22.34 -13.35
C LEU A 505 -1.00 -23.58 -12.48
N SER A 506 -0.45 -24.74 -12.85
CA SER A 506 -0.58 -25.97 -12.04
C SER A 506 0.14 -25.84 -10.70
N PHE A 507 1.33 -25.24 -10.70
CA PHE A 507 2.09 -24.97 -9.47
C PHE A 507 1.43 -23.90 -8.59
N ILE A 508 0.86 -22.86 -9.19
CA ILE A 508 0.12 -21.83 -8.46
C ILE A 508 -1.13 -22.41 -7.80
N ASN A 509 -1.88 -23.28 -8.49
CA ASN A 509 -3.04 -23.94 -7.89
C ASN A 509 -2.63 -24.88 -6.73
N ALA A 510 -1.46 -25.52 -6.82
CA ALA A 510 -0.91 -26.30 -5.71
C ALA A 510 -0.55 -25.39 -4.51
N GLU A 511 0.05 -24.21 -4.74
CA GLU A 511 0.32 -23.25 -3.66
C GLU A 511 -0.95 -22.62 -3.08
N ALA A 512 -1.98 -22.39 -3.89
CA ALA A 512 -3.30 -21.93 -3.45
C ALA A 512 -3.92 -22.90 -2.42
N SER A 513 -3.76 -24.20 -2.65
CA SER A 513 -4.17 -25.23 -1.69
C SER A 513 -3.34 -25.21 -0.40
N LYS A 514 -2.09 -24.74 -0.46
CA LYS A 514 -1.15 -24.58 0.67
C LYS A 514 -1.30 -23.24 1.43
N SER A 515 -1.78 -22.18 0.77
CA SER A 515 -2.04 -20.86 1.37
C SER A 515 -3.43 -20.78 2.00
N GLY A 516 -4.43 -21.48 1.46
CA GLY A 516 -5.68 -21.80 2.18
C GLY A 516 -5.44 -22.56 3.49
N LEU A 517 -4.29 -23.23 3.61
CA LEU A 517 -3.78 -23.89 4.80
C LEU A 517 -3.24 -22.90 5.88
N ASN A 518 -2.76 -21.70 5.51
CA ASN A 518 -2.22 -20.71 6.45
C ASN A 518 -3.28 -19.79 7.07
N ALA A 519 -4.46 -19.67 6.45
CA ALA A 519 -5.59 -18.89 7.00
C ALA A 519 -6.17 -19.46 8.31
N TYR A 520 -5.68 -20.62 8.75
CA TYR A 520 -6.25 -21.38 9.87
C TYR A 520 -5.28 -21.70 11.01
N SER A 521 -3.97 -21.47 10.87
CA SER A 521 -3.11 -21.50 12.05
C SER A 521 -3.28 -20.16 12.75
N GLY A 522 -3.77 -20.14 13.99
CA GLY A 522 -3.78 -18.96 14.86
C GLY A 522 -2.39 -18.39 15.19
N ALA A 523 -1.40 -18.54 14.30
CA ALA A 523 -0.24 -17.69 14.24
C ALA A 523 -0.75 -16.28 13.97
N THR A 524 -0.62 -15.42 14.99
CA THR A 524 -0.52 -13.98 14.77
C THR A 524 0.32 -13.75 13.53
N ALA A 525 -0.26 -13.09 12.52
CA ALA A 525 0.31 -12.80 11.22
C ALA A 525 1.64 -12.03 11.34
N GLY A 526 2.69 -12.74 11.74
CA GLY A 526 4.06 -12.26 11.86
C GLY A 526 4.76 -12.55 10.55
N GLY A 527 4.74 -11.57 9.66
CA GLY A 527 5.55 -11.56 8.44
C GLY A 527 4.75 -11.84 7.16
N GLY A 528 4.26 -10.77 6.54
CA GLY A 528 4.20 -10.61 5.08
C GLY A 528 3.25 -11.47 4.24
N SER A 529 2.60 -12.49 4.77
CA SER A 529 1.88 -13.49 3.95
C SER A 529 0.41 -13.64 4.36
N GLY A 530 -0.52 -13.24 3.48
CA GLY A 530 -1.92 -13.68 3.54
C GLY A 530 -2.97 -12.59 3.32
N TRP A 531 -3.06 -12.01 2.11
CA TRP A 531 -3.98 -10.90 1.81
C TRP A 531 -5.09 -11.27 0.81
N LEU A 532 -5.19 -12.56 0.43
CA LEU A 532 -6.11 -13.06 -0.60
C LEU A 532 -6.98 -14.22 -0.08
N ILE A 533 -8.30 -14.03 -0.06
CA ILE A 533 -9.26 -15.07 0.31
C ILE A 533 -9.96 -15.57 -0.95
N ASN A 534 -9.77 -16.85 -1.27
CA ASN A 534 -10.49 -17.56 -2.34
C ASN A 534 -11.51 -18.53 -1.73
N PRO A 535 -12.76 -18.09 -1.47
CA PRO A 535 -13.76 -18.90 -0.79
C PRO A 535 -14.13 -20.18 -1.54
N ALA A 536 -13.96 -20.22 -2.86
CA ALA A 536 -14.26 -21.42 -3.66
C ALA A 536 -13.23 -22.53 -3.50
N LEU A 537 -11.96 -22.20 -3.21
CA LEU A 537 -10.91 -23.18 -2.95
C LEU A 537 -10.78 -23.54 -1.46
N THR A 538 -11.16 -22.64 -0.56
CA THR A 538 -11.02 -22.81 0.90
C THR A 538 -12.30 -23.20 1.63
N GLY A 539 -13.43 -23.31 0.92
CA GLY A 539 -14.76 -23.56 1.51
C GLY A 539 -15.31 -22.38 2.30
N GLY A 540 -14.73 -21.18 2.15
CA GLY A 540 -15.05 -19.96 2.88
C GLY A 540 -13.93 -19.48 3.82
N TYR A 541 -14.23 -18.44 4.61
CA TYR A 541 -13.39 -17.87 5.67
C TYR A 541 -14.26 -17.36 6.81
N ALA A 542 -13.86 -17.54 8.06
CA ALA A 542 -14.57 -16.99 9.21
C ALA A 542 -13.62 -16.72 10.36
N ASP A 543 -13.73 -15.53 10.94
CA ASP A 543 -13.06 -15.19 12.18
C ASP A 543 -13.65 -15.99 13.35
N PRO A 544 -12.86 -16.28 14.41
CA PRO A 544 -13.36 -16.93 15.62
C PRO A 544 -14.55 -16.21 16.28
N GLY A 545 -14.63 -14.88 16.11
CA GLY A 545 -15.74 -14.06 16.61
C GLY A 545 -17.00 -14.10 15.76
N LEU A 546 -16.96 -14.67 14.54
CA LEU A 546 -18.08 -14.74 13.61
C LEU A 546 -18.01 -16.03 12.77
N GLN A 547 -18.33 -17.16 13.38
CA GLN A 547 -18.36 -18.46 12.70
C GLN A 547 -19.63 -18.64 11.82
N MET A 548 -19.64 -19.70 11.00
CA MET A 548 -20.70 -20.02 10.03
C MET A 548 -21.64 -21.12 10.52
N ASP A 549 -22.84 -21.14 9.95
CA ASP A 549 -23.81 -22.21 10.20
C ASP A 549 -23.30 -23.58 9.70
N ALA A 550 -23.44 -24.61 10.53
CA ALA A 550 -22.97 -25.96 10.25
C ALA A 550 -23.56 -26.55 8.94
N GLN A 551 -24.84 -26.32 8.66
CA GLN A 551 -25.51 -26.82 7.46
C GLN A 551 -24.95 -26.15 6.21
N SER A 552 -24.66 -24.84 6.29
CA SER A 552 -24.05 -24.08 5.20
C SER A 552 -22.65 -24.59 4.86
N VAL A 553 -21.79 -24.79 5.88
CA VAL A 553 -20.42 -25.31 5.67
C VAL A 553 -20.44 -26.71 5.07
N LEU A 554 -21.28 -27.61 5.59
CA LEU A 554 -21.40 -28.97 5.08
C LEU A 554 -21.93 -29.03 3.65
N SER A 555 -22.92 -28.20 3.32
CA SER A 555 -23.48 -28.11 1.96
C SER A 555 -22.47 -27.57 0.95
N ALA A 556 -21.71 -26.54 1.34
CA ALA A 556 -20.63 -25.99 0.53
C ALA A 556 -19.51 -27.02 0.29
N GLY A 557 -19.10 -27.73 1.35
CA GLY A 557 -18.06 -28.75 1.23
C GLY A 557 -18.47 -29.93 0.35
N ALA A 558 -19.76 -30.31 0.36
CA ALA A 558 -20.29 -31.33 -0.54
C ALA A 558 -20.23 -30.92 -2.02
N ALA A 559 -20.40 -29.62 -2.32
CA ALA A 559 -20.29 -29.10 -3.69
C ALA A 559 -18.84 -28.98 -4.16
N ALA A 560 -17.93 -28.57 -3.28
CA ALA A 560 -16.52 -28.32 -3.61
C ALA A 560 -15.60 -29.54 -3.41
N ASN A 561 -16.08 -30.61 -2.77
CA ASN A 561 -15.27 -31.74 -2.31
C ASN A 561 -14.11 -31.32 -1.37
N PHE A 562 -14.34 -30.22 -0.63
CA PHE A 562 -13.42 -29.61 0.33
C PHE A 562 -14.20 -29.22 1.59
N TYR A 563 -13.97 -29.89 2.71
CA TYR A 563 -14.74 -29.71 3.93
C TYR A 563 -13.92 -28.95 4.97
N ASN A 564 -14.20 -27.66 5.13
CA ASN A 564 -13.53 -26.83 6.13
C ASN A 564 -14.36 -26.73 7.42
N LEU A 565 -14.29 -27.76 8.27
CA LEU A 565 -15.16 -27.86 9.45
C LEU A 565 -14.81 -26.83 10.53
N SER A 566 -13.66 -26.17 10.43
CA SER A 566 -13.24 -25.16 11.40
C SER A 566 -14.01 -23.85 11.31
N LEU A 567 -14.70 -23.61 10.18
CA LEU A 567 -15.55 -22.44 9.99
C LEU A 567 -16.87 -22.55 10.78
N ILE A 568 -17.19 -23.73 11.33
CA ILE A 568 -18.48 -24.04 11.93
C ILE A 568 -18.61 -23.41 13.32
N ASP A 569 -19.71 -22.69 13.52
CA ASP A 569 -20.24 -22.30 14.81
C ASP A 569 -20.86 -23.54 15.49
N PRO A 570 -20.27 -24.07 16.57
CA PRO A 570 -20.76 -25.28 17.22
C PRO A 570 -22.17 -25.10 17.81
N SER A 571 -22.60 -23.87 18.10
CA SER A 571 -23.95 -23.61 18.62
C SER A 571 -25.05 -23.90 17.58
N THR A 572 -24.69 -23.96 16.30
CA THR A 572 -25.62 -24.29 15.21
C THR A 572 -25.80 -25.80 15.01
N VAL A 573 -25.04 -26.65 15.71
CA VAL A 573 -25.22 -28.11 15.68
C VAL A 573 -26.34 -28.52 16.65
N PRO A 574 -27.46 -29.09 16.18
CA PRO A 574 -28.54 -29.53 17.06
C PRO A 574 -28.09 -30.66 18.00
N ALA A 575 -28.77 -30.83 19.13
CA ALA A 575 -28.48 -31.92 20.07
C ALA A 575 -28.59 -33.34 19.44
N ALA A 576 -29.42 -33.48 18.40
CA ALA A 576 -29.55 -34.73 17.63
C ALA A 576 -28.40 -34.95 16.62
N GLY A 577 -27.49 -33.99 16.50
CA GLY A 577 -26.48 -33.91 15.44
C GLY A 577 -27.04 -33.37 14.13
N ILE A 578 -26.14 -33.20 13.17
CA ILE A 578 -26.44 -32.83 11.79
C ILE A 578 -25.72 -33.80 10.86
N THR A 579 -26.36 -34.19 9.76
CA THR A 579 -25.81 -35.17 8.82
C THR A 579 -25.96 -34.65 7.41
N GLN A 580 -24.84 -34.57 6.68
CA GLN A 580 -24.79 -34.21 5.28
C GLN A 580 -23.99 -35.27 4.51
N GLY A 581 -24.71 -36.11 3.77
CA GLY A 581 -24.09 -37.21 3.04
C GLY A 581 -23.24 -38.09 3.99
N PRO A 582 -21.94 -38.28 3.71
CA PRO A 582 -21.09 -39.15 4.51
C PRO A 582 -20.55 -38.52 5.81
N ILE A 583 -20.80 -37.22 6.07
CA ILE A 583 -20.33 -36.52 7.28
C ILE A 583 -21.48 -36.33 8.27
N ASN A 584 -21.23 -36.68 9.53
CA ASN A 584 -22.11 -36.43 10.66
C ASN A 584 -21.34 -35.63 11.73
N LEU A 585 -21.94 -34.53 12.20
CA LEU A 585 -21.44 -33.74 13.32
C LEU A 585 -22.41 -33.90 14.48
N SER A 586 -21.88 -34.21 15.66
CA SER A 586 -22.62 -34.26 16.93
C SER A 586 -21.83 -33.51 18.00
N ALA A 587 -22.43 -33.33 19.19
CA ALA A 587 -21.80 -32.59 20.28
C ALA A 587 -20.40 -33.16 20.61
N GLY A 588 -19.35 -32.46 20.17
CA GLY A 588 -17.95 -32.80 20.40
C GLY A 588 -17.37 -33.93 19.53
N MET A 589 -18.06 -34.37 18.46
CA MET A 589 -17.58 -35.44 17.59
C MET A 589 -17.88 -35.19 16.10
N ILE A 590 -16.85 -35.39 15.26
CA ILE A 590 -16.93 -35.50 13.80
C ILE A 590 -16.93 -36.99 13.43
N GLN A 591 -17.89 -37.44 12.63
CA GLN A 591 -17.91 -38.79 12.07
C GLN A 591 -17.95 -38.73 10.54
N ILE A 592 -17.00 -39.40 9.88
CA ILE A 592 -16.91 -39.48 8.43
C ILE A 592 -17.04 -40.94 8.02
N SER A 593 -18.16 -41.29 7.40
CA SER A 593 -18.47 -42.65 6.93
C SER A 593 -17.76 -42.98 5.62
N SER A 594 -17.68 -44.27 5.28
CA SER A 594 -16.97 -44.79 4.10
C SER A 594 -17.47 -44.29 2.73
N GLY A 595 -18.61 -43.59 2.69
CA GLY A 595 -19.17 -43.02 1.46
C GLY A 595 -18.45 -41.77 0.95
N LEU A 596 -17.54 -41.17 1.72
CA LEU A 596 -16.75 -40.03 1.26
C LEU A 596 -15.52 -40.52 0.48
N THR A 597 -15.48 -40.29 -0.82
CA THR A 597 -14.35 -40.68 -1.68
C THR A 597 -13.56 -39.45 -2.14
N ALA A 598 -12.26 -39.41 -1.78
CA ALA A 598 -11.26 -38.48 -2.32
C ALA A 598 -11.56 -36.97 -2.18
N GLY A 599 -11.53 -36.43 -0.95
CA GLY A 599 -11.65 -34.99 -0.68
C GLY A 599 -10.68 -34.52 0.40
N MET A 600 -10.48 -33.21 0.52
CA MET A 600 -9.73 -32.62 1.63
C MET A 600 -10.68 -32.27 2.79
N VAL A 601 -10.29 -32.62 4.01
CA VAL A 601 -11.06 -32.31 5.22
C VAL A 601 -10.16 -31.61 6.23
N VAL A 602 -10.58 -30.41 6.67
CA VAL A 602 -9.97 -29.68 7.78
C VAL A 602 -10.82 -29.90 9.01
N LEU A 603 -10.24 -30.52 10.04
CA LEU A 603 -10.88 -30.76 11.33
C LEU A 603 -10.95 -29.48 12.15
N SER A 604 -11.81 -29.48 13.17
CA SER A 604 -12.18 -28.30 13.93
C SER A 604 -11.94 -28.46 15.43
N PRO A 605 -11.34 -27.47 16.12
CA PRO A 605 -11.16 -27.42 17.57
C PRO A 605 -12.47 -27.55 18.32
N ASN A 606 -13.55 -27.05 17.70
CA ASN A 606 -14.87 -27.08 18.32
C ASN A 606 -15.39 -28.51 18.47
N PHE A 607 -14.79 -29.47 17.77
CA PHE A 607 -15.11 -30.89 17.84
C PHE A 607 -13.84 -31.70 18.17
N PRO A 608 -13.52 -31.89 19.47
CA PRO A 608 -12.26 -32.47 19.90
C PRO A 608 -12.05 -33.93 19.49
N ASN A 609 -13.09 -34.62 19.00
CA ASN A 609 -12.97 -36.01 18.56
C ASN A 609 -13.38 -36.15 17.09
N ALA A 610 -12.59 -36.89 16.30
CA ALA A 610 -12.92 -37.24 14.93
C ALA A 610 -12.81 -38.75 14.70
N SER A 611 -13.79 -39.36 14.04
CA SER A 611 -13.78 -40.77 13.64
C SER A 611 -14.00 -40.90 12.13
N LEU A 612 -13.07 -41.57 11.45
CA LEU A 612 -12.99 -41.60 10.00
C LEU A 612 -12.96 -43.03 9.47
N ALA A 613 -14.06 -43.47 8.86
CA ALA A 613 -14.16 -44.74 8.15
C ALA A 613 -13.95 -44.62 6.63
N ALA A 614 -13.90 -43.39 6.10
CA ALA A 614 -13.53 -43.13 4.71
C ALA A 614 -12.04 -43.35 4.45
N SER A 615 -11.73 -43.70 3.20
CA SER A 615 -10.37 -43.90 2.70
C SER A 615 -10.07 -42.91 1.57
N GLY A 616 -8.78 -42.63 1.34
CA GLY A 616 -8.27 -41.77 0.28
C GLY A 616 -8.44 -40.28 0.55
N LEU A 617 -8.66 -39.88 1.80
CA LEU A 617 -8.80 -38.47 2.16
C LEU A 617 -7.44 -37.80 2.39
N THR A 618 -7.39 -36.50 2.11
CA THR A 618 -6.35 -35.61 2.63
C THR A 618 -6.91 -34.93 3.87
N LEU A 619 -6.34 -35.24 5.03
CA LEU A 619 -6.81 -34.74 6.31
C LEU A 619 -5.86 -33.70 6.85
N ARG A 620 -6.43 -32.65 7.43
CA ARG A 620 -5.67 -31.69 8.21
C ARG A 620 -6.28 -31.52 9.58
N ASP A 621 -5.43 -31.67 10.57
CA ASP A 621 -5.81 -31.46 11.94
C ASP A 621 -5.90 -29.97 12.27
N GLY A 622 -6.93 -29.62 13.04
CA GLY A 622 -7.12 -28.27 13.56
C GLY A 622 -6.45 -28.12 14.93
N PRO A 623 -6.01 -26.91 15.32
CA PRO A 623 -5.44 -26.72 16.64
C PRO A 623 -6.48 -27.09 17.72
N GLY A 624 -6.18 -28.04 18.61
CA GLY A 624 -7.06 -28.41 19.73
C GLY A 624 -7.99 -29.60 19.50
N VAL A 625 -7.75 -30.44 18.49
CA VAL A 625 -8.41 -31.74 18.37
C VAL A 625 -7.70 -32.74 19.29
N ASP A 626 -8.43 -33.34 20.23
CA ASP A 626 -7.84 -34.22 21.23
C ASP A 626 -7.64 -35.66 20.72
N SER A 627 -8.51 -36.16 19.84
CA SER A 627 -8.46 -37.54 19.37
C SER A 627 -8.97 -37.71 17.94
N ILE A 628 -8.15 -38.35 17.11
CA ILE A 628 -8.48 -38.75 15.73
C ILE A 628 -8.42 -40.27 15.65
N THR A 629 -9.53 -40.90 15.29
CA THR A 629 -9.63 -42.34 15.06
C THR A 629 -9.82 -42.60 13.57
N ILE A 630 -8.91 -43.35 12.96
CA ILE A 630 -8.93 -43.67 11.54
C ILE A 630 -9.15 -45.18 11.36
N ASN A 631 -10.30 -45.52 10.80
CA ASN A 631 -10.70 -46.88 10.44
C ASN A 631 -10.45 -47.16 8.92
N GLY A 632 -10.39 -46.13 8.08
CA GLY A 632 -10.03 -46.24 6.65
C GLY A 632 -8.53 -46.06 6.36
N SER A 633 -8.11 -46.12 5.09
CA SER A 633 -6.72 -45.82 4.67
C SER A 633 -6.64 -44.43 4.05
N GLN A 634 -5.76 -43.55 4.50
CA GLN A 634 -5.71 -42.15 4.01
C GLN A 634 -4.52 -41.86 3.11
N THR A 635 -4.70 -40.93 2.18
CA THR A 635 -3.64 -40.50 1.27
C THR A 635 -2.58 -39.67 2.00
N LEU A 636 -3.03 -38.72 2.83
CA LEU A 636 -2.13 -37.84 3.59
C LEU A 636 -2.85 -37.25 4.81
N LEU A 637 -2.17 -37.23 5.97
CA LEU A 637 -2.62 -36.59 7.20
C LEU A 637 -1.59 -35.55 7.65
N PHE A 638 -2.02 -34.29 7.71
CA PHE A 638 -1.25 -33.20 8.29
C PHE A 638 -1.68 -32.99 9.74
N LEU A 639 -0.78 -33.20 10.67
CA LEU A 639 -1.00 -32.84 12.07
C LEU A 639 -0.64 -31.37 12.27
N GLY A 640 -1.55 -30.63 12.91
CA GLY A 640 -1.31 -29.25 13.31
C GLY A 640 -0.32 -29.20 14.46
N ASN A 641 0.21 -28.02 14.79
CA ASN A 641 1.18 -27.80 15.87
C ASN A 641 0.54 -27.97 17.29
N ALA A 642 -0.45 -28.85 17.43
CA ALA A 642 -1.25 -29.06 18.61
C ALA A 642 -0.57 -30.07 19.55
N THR A 643 -0.71 -29.78 20.84
CA THR A 643 0.17 -30.30 21.87
C THR A 643 -0.35 -31.57 22.54
N THR A 644 -1.49 -32.13 22.09
CA THR A 644 -2.24 -33.17 22.84
C THR A 644 -2.89 -34.27 21.99
N ASP A 645 -2.70 -34.27 20.67
CA ASP A 645 -3.50 -35.11 19.76
C ASP A 645 -3.21 -36.61 19.96
N LYS A 646 -4.27 -37.42 20.09
CA LYS A 646 -4.19 -38.88 20.07
C LYS A 646 -4.65 -39.43 18.74
N LEU A 647 -3.75 -40.03 17.98
CA LEU A 647 -4.07 -40.65 16.70
C LEU A 647 -4.20 -42.16 16.88
N HIS A 648 -5.40 -42.70 16.68
CA HIS A 648 -5.68 -44.14 16.73
C HIS A 648 -5.95 -44.66 15.32
N LEU A 649 -5.10 -45.55 14.81
CA LEU A 649 -5.26 -46.22 13.52
C LEU A 649 -5.75 -47.64 13.77
N SER A 650 -7.06 -47.90 13.57
CA SER A 650 -7.67 -49.18 13.97
C SER A 650 -7.80 -50.22 12.86
N SER A 651 -7.77 -49.79 11.59
CA SER A 651 -7.92 -50.68 10.41
C SER A 651 -7.40 -50.11 9.08
N GLY A 652 -6.73 -48.95 9.09
CA GLY A 652 -6.14 -48.34 7.90
C GLY A 652 -4.83 -49.02 7.51
N LEU A 653 -4.75 -49.53 6.29
CA LEU A 653 -3.59 -50.28 5.79
C LEU A 653 -2.38 -49.38 5.50
N VAL A 654 -2.62 -48.09 5.25
CA VAL A 654 -1.66 -47.17 4.62
C VAL A 654 -2.03 -45.73 5.02
N THR A 655 -1.18 -44.99 5.74
CA THR A 655 -1.38 -43.54 6.01
C THR A 655 -0.03 -42.80 6.10
N SER A 656 0.15 -41.80 5.24
CA SER A 656 1.29 -40.88 5.30
C SER A 656 0.98 -39.75 6.28
N ILE A 657 1.86 -39.51 7.25
CA ILE A 657 1.67 -38.50 8.30
C ILE A 657 2.77 -37.44 8.19
N VAL A 658 2.36 -36.18 8.22
CA VAL A 658 3.24 -35.00 8.16
C VAL A 658 3.05 -34.18 9.45
N GLY A 659 4.15 -33.70 10.04
CA GLY A 659 4.10 -32.75 11.16
C GLY A 659 3.93 -33.37 12.54
N PHE A 660 4.22 -34.67 12.71
CA PHE A 660 4.19 -35.30 14.03
C PHE A 660 5.39 -34.83 14.88
N SER A 661 5.14 -34.07 15.96
CA SER A 661 6.16 -33.62 16.91
C SER A 661 5.87 -34.14 18.32
N PRO A 662 6.70 -35.04 18.88
CA PRO A 662 6.50 -35.56 20.23
C PRO A 662 7.08 -34.65 21.32
N GLY A 663 6.38 -34.58 22.46
CA GLY A 663 6.87 -33.85 23.64
C GLY A 663 5.82 -33.24 24.57
N LYS A 664 4.51 -33.38 24.29
CA LYS A 664 3.45 -32.70 25.10
C LYS A 664 2.21 -33.54 25.44
N GLY A 665 2.22 -34.86 25.20
CA GLY A 665 1.13 -35.78 25.57
C GLY A 665 0.49 -36.53 24.40
N SER A 666 0.94 -36.27 23.17
CA SER A 666 0.48 -36.94 21.95
C SER A 666 0.90 -38.41 21.91
N VAL A 667 0.00 -39.30 21.46
CA VAL A 667 0.24 -40.75 21.30
C VAL A 667 -0.26 -41.19 19.93
N LEU A 668 0.59 -41.84 19.15
CA LEU A 668 0.22 -42.56 17.94
C LEU A 668 0.00 -44.04 18.30
N ASP A 669 -1.27 -44.44 18.38
CA ASP A 669 -1.68 -45.82 18.60
C ASP A 669 -2.06 -46.50 17.27
N VAL A 670 -1.44 -47.64 16.98
CA VAL A 670 -1.81 -48.51 15.86
C VAL A 670 -2.24 -49.85 16.43
N SER A 671 -3.54 -50.11 16.44
CA SER A 671 -4.12 -51.29 17.10
C SER A 671 -5.18 -51.96 16.24
N GLY A 672 -5.27 -53.30 16.23
CA GLY A 672 -6.35 -54.01 15.50
C GLY A 672 -6.15 -54.20 13.99
N THR A 673 -4.98 -53.90 13.43
CA THR A 673 -4.66 -54.19 12.02
C THR A 673 -4.27 -55.67 11.84
N VAL A 674 -4.84 -56.32 10.82
CA VAL A 674 -4.65 -57.76 10.56
C VAL A 674 -3.60 -58.08 9.49
N ASN A 675 -2.90 -57.07 8.94
CA ASN A 675 -1.85 -57.20 7.91
C ASN A 675 -0.71 -56.18 8.13
N GLU A 676 0.44 -56.38 7.48
CA GLU A 676 1.60 -55.47 7.45
C GLU A 676 1.13 -54.02 7.26
N SER A 677 1.21 -53.23 8.33
CA SER A 677 0.74 -51.84 8.34
C SER A 677 1.97 -50.97 8.33
N SER A 678 2.12 -50.14 7.30
CA SER A 678 3.19 -49.18 7.17
C SER A 678 2.66 -47.78 7.48
N VAL A 679 3.42 -47.03 8.28
CA VAL A 679 3.14 -45.62 8.57
C VAL A 679 4.35 -44.82 8.14
N LEU A 680 4.20 -43.88 7.21
CA LEU A 680 5.30 -43.03 6.77
C LEU A 680 5.24 -41.68 7.48
N LEU A 681 6.22 -41.40 8.33
CA LEU A 681 6.45 -40.12 8.99
C LEU A 681 7.36 -39.27 8.09
N LEU A 682 6.82 -38.17 7.58
CA LEU A 682 7.45 -37.34 6.53
C LEU A 682 8.24 -36.13 7.07
N ASP A 683 8.30 -35.91 8.39
CA ASP A 683 8.94 -34.73 8.98
C ASP A 683 10.36 -35.03 9.48
N GLY A 684 11.35 -34.53 8.75
CA GLY A 684 12.76 -34.63 9.08
C GLY A 684 13.38 -33.31 9.55
N THR A 685 12.65 -32.38 10.19
CA THR A 685 13.28 -31.15 10.73
C THR A 685 12.75 -30.65 12.09
N ALA A 686 13.68 -29.98 12.82
CA ALA A 686 13.59 -29.28 14.12
C ALA A 686 13.53 -30.13 15.42
N THR A 687 12.71 -31.18 15.51
CA THR A 687 12.62 -32.02 16.74
C THR A 687 12.49 -33.51 16.39
N PRO A 688 13.32 -34.40 16.96
CA PRO A 688 13.25 -35.83 16.65
C PRO A 688 11.99 -36.50 17.22
N VAL A 689 11.51 -37.52 16.51
CA VAL A 689 10.39 -38.36 16.95
C VAL A 689 10.84 -39.31 18.07
N HIS A 690 10.24 -39.25 19.25
CA HIS A 690 10.50 -40.20 20.33
C HIS A 690 9.68 -41.48 20.16
N GLY A 691 10.33 -42.65 20.19
CA GLY A 691 9.68 -43.97 20.12
C GLY A 691 8.63 -44.20 21.22
N ALA A 692 8.78 -43.55 22.39
CA ALA A 692 7.80 -43.61 23.48
C ALA A 692 6.42 -43.00 23.11
N ALA A 693 6.34 -42.23 22.03
CA ALA A 693 5.10 -41.66 21.50
C ALA A 693 4.40 -42.59 20.48
N LEU A 694 5.00 -43.75 20.16
CA LEU A 694 4.50 -44.73 19.20
C LEU A 694 4.09 -46.03 19.91
N ASN A 695 2.93 -46.59 19.58
CA ASN A 695 2.55 -47.93 20.03
C ASN A 695 2.92 -48.98 18.96
N PHE A 696 3.91 -49.82 19.23
CA PHE A 696 4.41 -50.81 18.28
C PHE A 696 3.57 -52.11 18.17
N GLY A 697 2.38 -52.16 18.79
CA GLY A 697 1.45 -53.29 18.70
C GLY A 697 1.94 -54.55 19.44
N THR A 698 1.08 -55.57 19.56
CA THR A 698 1.41 -56.83 20.28
C THR A 698 2.40 -57.71 19.51
N ALA A 699 3.20 -58.50 20.24
CA ALA A 699 4.18 -59.44 19.67
C ALA A 699 3.56 -60.31 18.56
N GLY A 700 4.10 -60.21 17.34
CA GLY A 700 3.62 -60.92 16.15
C GLY A 700 2.93 -60.02 15.11
N SER A 701 2.66 -58.76 15.44
CA SER A 701 2.25 -57.76 14.43
C SER A 701 3.46 -57.20 13.69
N SER A 702 3.44 -57.22 12.36
CA SER A 702 4.49 -56.67 11.48
C SER A 702 4.22 -55.19 11.16
N VAL A 703 3.98 -54.35 12.17
CA VAL A 703 3.88 -52.91 11.93
C VAL A 703 5.29 -52.35 11.75
N ALA A 704 5.52 -51.63 10.64
CA ALA A 704 6.78 -50.94 10.37
C ALA A 704 6.51 -49.44 10.28
N TYR A 705 7.18 -48.67 11.14
CA TYR A 705 7.15 -47.22 11.05
C TYR A 705 8.29 -46.77 10.15
N PHE A 706 7.95 -46.13 9.04
CA PHE A 706 8.91 -45.53 8.14
C PHE A 706 9.13 -44.07 8.55
N VAL A 707 10.38 -43.67 8.73
CA VAL A 707 10.77 -42.29 9.07
C VAL A 707 11.62 -41.75 7.93
N ASN A 708 11.17 -40.67 7.31
CA ASN A 708 11.98 -39.95 6.34
C ASN A 708 13.02 -39.10 7.08
N ILE A 709 14.28 -39.49 6.98
CA ILE A 709 15.40 -38.86 7.68
C ILE A 709 16.13 -37.83 6.81
N GLY A 710 15.56 -37.49 5.64
CA GLY A 710 16.09 -36.47 4.75
C GLY A 710 17.40 -36.90 4.09
N SER A 711 18.43 -36.07 4.19
CA SER A 711 19.74 -36.37 3.60
C SER A 711 20.57 -37.26 4.51
N ILE A 712 21.10 -38.35 3.96
CA ILE A 712 21.93 -39.34 4.68
C ILE A 712 23.42 -39.25 4.32
N GLY A 713 23.87 -38.09 3.83
CA GLY A 713 25.27 -37.87 3.48
C GLY A 713 25.77 -38.86 2.42
N ASP A 714 26.83 -39.60 2.70
CA ASP A 714 27.41 -40.58 1.78
C ASP A 714 26.70 -41.95 1.75
N GLY A 715 25.59 -42.12 2.49
CA GLY A 715 24.90 -43.41 2.62
C GLY A 715 25.64 -44.40 3.54
N SER A 716 26.72 -44.00 4.21
CA SER A 716 27.36 -44.86 5.20
C SER A 716 26.47 -45.05 6.42
N ALA A 717 26.55 -46.21 7.08
CA ALA A 717 25.80 -46.48 8.31
C ALA A 717 26.04 -45.43 9.41
N ALA A 718 27.21 -44.76 9.43
CA ALA A 718 27.48 -43.67 10.36
C ALA A 718 26.74 -42.37 9.99
N ALA A 719 26.71 -42.02 8.70
CA ALA A 719 25.96 -40.86 8.22
C ALA A 719 24.45 -41.07 8.37
N VAL A 720 23.97 -42.28 8.08
CA VAL A 720 22.57 -42.69 8.27
C VAL A 720 22.20 -42.67 9.75
N ALA A 721 23.02 -43.21 10.66
CA ALA A 721 22.76 -43.14 12.10
C ALA A 721 22.72 -41.70 12.62
N THR A 722 23.57 -40.81 12.08
CA THR A 722 23.55 -39.37 12.42
C THR A 722 22.24 -38.72 11.98
N ALA A 723 21.81 -38.96 10.74
CA ALA A 723 20.55 -38.45 10.21
C ALA A 723 19.34 -39.06 10.93
N ALA A 724 19.38 -40.35 11.25
CA ALA A 724 18.37 -41.04 12.03
C ALA A 724 18.22 -40.43 13.42
N ASN A 725 19.31 -40.16 14.15
CA ASN A 725 19.26 -39.53 15.48
C ASN A 725 18.77 -38.07 15.47
N ALA A 726 18.86 -37.38 14.34
CA ALA A 726 18.28 -36.05 14.19
C ALA A 726 16.75 -36.10 14.01
N ALA A 727 16.22 -37.23 13.53
CA ALA A 727 14.82 -37.43 13.19
C ALA A 727 14.07 -38.39 14.13
N TYR A 728 14.77 -39.25 14.87
CA TYR A 728 14.20 -40.31 15.70
C TYR A 728 15.07 -40.60 16.94
N LEU A 729 14.44 -40.73 18.10
CA LEU A 729 15.04 -41.16 19.36
C LEU A 729 14.32 -42.41 19.86
N VAL A 730 15.08 -43.44 20.21
CA VAL A 730 14.58 -44.72 20.73
C VAL A 730 13.94 -44.49 22.10
N ALA A 731 12.83 -45.17 22.42
CA ALA A 731 12.24 -45.11 23.75
C ALA A 731 13.25 -45.62 24.79
N ASP A 732 13.51 -44.83 25.84
CA ASP A 732 14.36 -45.29 26.94
C ASP A 732 13.65 -46.41 27.74
N SER A 733 14.42 -47.14 28.54
CA SER A 733 13.89 -48.19 29.41
C SER A 733 13.16 -47.67 30.67
N ALA A 734 13.03 -46.35 30.85
CA ALA A 734 12.54 -45.69 32.08
C ALA A 734 11.28 -44.82 31.91
N GLY A 735 10.79 -44.60 30.68
CA GLY A 735 9.75 -43.63 30.34
C GLY A 735 8.46 -44.23 29.78
N ASN A 736 7.76 -44.95 30.66
CA ASN A 736 6.37 -45.40 30.61
C ASN A 736 6.01 -46.75 29.94
N ALA A 737 5.48 -47.61 30.82
CA ALA A 737 5.03 -48.97 30.62
C ALA A 737 3.70 -49.07 29.86
N ASN A 738 3.67 -49.97 28.87
CA ASN A 738 2.55 -50.84 28.45
C ASN A 738 3.06 -51.56 27.19
N THR A 739 3.64 -52.75 27.17
CA THR A 739 3.41 -54.02 27.85
C THR A 739 4.65 -54.90 27.54
N GLY A 740 4.93 -55.94 28.33
CA GLY A 740 6.21 -56.65 28.29
C GLY A 740 6.79 -57.00 26.91
N ALA A 741 8.10 -56.77 26.73
CA ALA A 741 8.95 -57.35 25.69
C ALA A 741 8.44 -57.17 24.24
N LEU A 742 8.30 -55.92 23.78
CA LEU A 742 7.94 -55.60 22.40
C LEU A 742 9.06 -54.79 21.74
N ALA A 743 9.44 -55.19 20.54
CA ALA A 743 10.55 -54.60 19.79
C ALA A 743 10.06 -53.38 19.00
N GLU A 744 10.70 -52.21 19.17
CA GLU A 744 10.57 -51.12 18.21
C GLU A 744 11.01 -51.64 16.84
N HIS A 745 10.25 -51.29 15.80
CA HIS A 745 10.55 -51.64 14.42
C HIS A 745 10.38 -50.42 13.54
N VAL A 746 11.51 -49.84 13.14
CA VAL A 746 11.57 -48.59 12.40
C VAL A 746 12.39 -48.78 11.13
N MET A 747 11.92 -48.23 10.02
CA MET A 747 12.65 -48.14 8.77
C MET A 747 12.96 -46.68 8.47
N PHE A 748 14.23 -46.34 8.34
CA PHE A 748 14.69 -45.02 7.94
C PHE A 748 14.80 -44.94 6.42
N ILE A 749 14.26 -43.88 5.83
CA ILE A 749 14.35 -43.61 4.39
C ILE A 749 15.09 -42.29 4.21
N GLY A 750 16.12 -42.26 3.38
CA GLY A 750 16.84 -41.02 3.10
C GLY A 750 17.51 -40.98 1.74
N ALA A 751 17.82 -39.78 1.28
CA ALA A 751 18.55 -39.55 0.02
C ALA A 751 20.05 -39.41 0.29
N SER A 752 20.84 -40.27 -0.32
CA SER A 752 22.29 -40.14 -0.30
C SER A 752 22.75 -38.99 -1.20
N SER A 753 24.01 -38.59 -1.04
CA SER A 753 24.66 -37.51 -1.80
C SER A 753 24.78 -37.82 -3.29
N SER A 754 24.63 -39.09 -3.70
CA SER A 754 24.50 -39.49 -5.10
C SER A 754 23.09 -39.33 -5.66
N GLY A 755 22.10 -38.95 -4.83
CA GLY A 755 20.70 -38.81 -5.22
C GLY A 755 19.91 -40.10 -5.21
N GLU A 756 20.47 -41.19 -4.69
CA GLU A 756 19.79 -42.48 -4.52
C GLU A 756 18.98 -42.49 -3.21
N THR A 757 17.82 -43.15 -3.22
CA THR A 757 17.05 -43.36 -1.98
C THR A 757 17.46 -44.66 -1.34
N GLU A 758 17.85 -44.62 -0.07
CA GLU A 758 18.19 -45.80 0.70
C GLU A 758 17.19 -46.02 1.84
N ILE A 759 16.85 -47.29 2.06
CA ILE A 759 15.98 -47.74 3.15
C ILE A 759 16.83 -48.56 4.11
N TRP A 760 16.86 -48.16 5.38
CA TRP A 760 17.63 -48.77 6.45
C TRP A 760 16.70 -49.22 7.57
N ALA A 761 16.87 -50.42 8.11
CA ALA A 761 16.03 -50.91 9.20
C ALA A 761 16.75 -50.84 10.55
N PHE A 762 15.96 -50.60 11.60
CA PHE A 762 16.33 -50.60 13.01
C PHE A 762 15.31 -51.43 13.81
N ARG A 763 15.80 -52.27 14.73
CA ARG A 763 14.94 -53.05 15.64
C ARG A 763 15.53 -53.22 17.04
N THR A 764 14.74 -52.98 18.10
CA THR A 764 15.16 -53.26 19.49
C THR A 764 14.74 -54.68 19.89
N SER A 765 15.62 -55.68 19.80
CA SER A 765 15.20 -57.08 19.99
C SER A 765 14.73 -57.43 21.41
N SER A 766 13.67 -58.23 21.52
CA SER A 766 13.59 -59.32 22.52
C SER A 766 13.27 -60.69 21.89
N LEU A 767 13.22 -60.81 20.56
CA LEU A 767 12.95 -62.08 19.91
C LEU A 767 14.27 -62.79 19.59
N THR A 768 14.47 -63.94 20.23
CA THR A 768 15.41 -64.96 19.75
C THR A 768 14.95 -65.41 18.36
N SER A 769 15.67 -64.97 17.33
CA SER A 769 15.60 -65.37 15.92
C SER A 769 14.24 -65.20 15.20
N VAL A 770 14.15 -64.19 14.33
CA VAL A 770 13.22 -64.21 13.19
C VAL A 770 14.04 -64.09 11.91
N SER A 771 13.83 -65.02 10.99
CA SER A 771 14.40 -65.01 9.64
C SER A 771 13.57 -64.08 8.77
N VAL A 772 14.21 -63.06 8.19
CA VAL A 772 13.66 -62.30 7.06
C VAL A 772 14.58 -62.57 5.87
N ASN A 773 14.06 -63.18 4.81
CA ASN A 773 14.78 -63.50 3.57
C ASN A 773 16.09 -64.33 3.73
N GLY A 774 16.13 -65.26 4.67
CA GLY A 774 17.20 -66.28 4.73
C GLY A 774 18.56 -65.79 5.24
N HIS A 775 18.68 -64.52 5.65
CA HIS A 775 19.88 -64.02 6.34
C HIS A 775 19.67 -64.06 7.86
N ALA A 776 20.35 -64.99 8.52
CA ALA A 776 20.47 -65.01 9.97
C ALA A 776 21.53 -63.99 10.41
N VAL A 777 21.10 -62.77 10.73
CA VAL A 777 21.97 -61.80 11.40
C VAL A 777 21.70 -61.89 12.91
N LEU A 778 22.63 -62.54 13.61
CA LEU A 778 22.74 -62.48 15.06
C LEU A 778 23.59 -61.26 15.40
N VAL A 779 22.99 -60.20 15.94
CA VAL A 779 23.72 -59.24 16.77
C VAL A 779 22.98 -59.13 18.11
N PRO A 780 23.63 -59.47 19.23
CA PRO A 780 23.12 -59.12 20.54
C PRO A 780 23.36 -57.63 20.74
N ILE A 781 22.31 -56.84 20.72
CA ILE A 781 22.41 -55.41 21.01
C ILE A 781 21.85 -55.25 22.42
N ASN A 782 22.77 -55.08 23.37
CA ASN A 782 22.44 -54.49 24.67
C ASN A 782 21.64 -53.23 24.38
N ALA A 783 20.53 -53.06 25.11
CA ALA A 783 19.65 -51.90 25.10
C ALA A 783 20.36 -50.66 24.55
N ALA A 784 19.71 -49.96 23.61
CA ALA A 784 20.10 -48.61 23.18
C ALA A 784 20.79 -47.94 24.36
N ASP A 785 21.97 -47.37 24.12
CA ASP A 785 22.70 -46.70 25.19
C ASP A 785 21.70 -45.85 25.99
N SER A 786 21.93 -45.63 27.28
CA SER A 786 20.96 -44.90 28.10
C SER A 786 20.65 -43.47 27.60
N SER A 787 21.21 -43.05 26.46
CA SER A 787 20.92 -41.81 25.75
C SER A 787 19.84 -41.92 24.66
N GLY A 788 19.36 -43.11 24.29
CA GLY A 788 18.25 -43.29 23.34
C GLY A 788 18.61 -43.04 21.87
N HIS A 789 19.91 -43.09 21.53
CA HIS A 789 20.42 -42.88 20.17
C HIS A 789 20.65 -44.21 19.43
N VAL A 790 20.39 -44.20 18.12
CA VAL A 790 20.72 -45.27 17.18
C VAL A 790 22.18 -45.18 16.76
N THR A 791 22.90 -46.29 16.78
CA THR A 791 24.30 -46.38 16.36
C THR A 791 24.43 -47.06 15.00
N ALA A 792 25.57 -46.85 14.32
CA ALA A 792 25.84 -47.44 13.02
C ALA A 792 25.82 -48.98 13.01
N GLY A 793 26.02 -49.64 14.16
CA GLY A 793 25.96 -51.09 14.30
C GLY A 793 24.55 -51.65 14.53
N GLU A 794 23.57 -50.77 14.76
CA GLU A 794 22.18 -51.11 15.07
C GLU A 794 21.25 -51.03 13.86
N ILE A 795 21.76 -50.50 12.74
CA ILE A 795 21.02 -50.35 11.49
C ILE A 795 21.61 -51.20 10.38
N TRP A 796 20.76 -51.60 9.43
CA TRP A 796 21.20 -52.29 8.22
C TRP A 796 20.43 -51.83 7.00
N LEU A 797 21.12 -51.76 5.87
CA LEU A 797 20.53 -51.41 4.58
C LEU A 797 19.56 -52.52 4.14
N VAL A 798 18.34 -52.13 3.81
CA VAL A 798 17.26 -52.97 3.30
C VAL A 798 17.20 -52.89 1.77
N ALA A 799 17.27 -51.68 1.22
CA ALA A 799 17.17 -51.44 -0.23
C ALA A 799 17.81 -50.11 -0.65
N THR A 800 18.27 -50.05 -1.90
CA THR A 800 18.67 -48.81 -2.59
C THR A 800 17.81 -48.68 -3.84
N LEU A 801 17.13 -47.54 -3.98
CA LEU A 801 16.20 -47.23 -5.06
C LEU A 801 16.81 -46.14 -5.95
N LEU A 802 17.03 -46.48 -7.22
CA LEU A 802 17.65 -45.59 -8.20
C LEU A 802 16.61 -44.69 -8.86
N GLY A 803 16.84 -43.38 -8.86
CA GLY A 803 15.95 -42.40 -9.51
C GLY A 803 14.60 -42.19 -8.82
N VAL A 804 14.39 -42.77 -7.65
CA VAL A 804 13.21 -42.57 -6.81
C VAL A 804 13.58 -41.60 -5.69
N SER A 805 12.74 -40.60 -5.43
CA SER A 805 12.93 -39.67 -4.31
C SER A 805 12.31 -40.26 -3.03
N PRO A 806 12.90 -40.03 -1.83
CA PRO A 806 12.31 -40.48 -0.57
C PRO A 806 10.91 -39.90 -0.32
N GLN A 807 10.61 -38.72 -0.88
CA GLN A 807 9.31 -38.07 -0.79
C GLN A 807 8.29 -38.60 -1.81
N ALA A 808 8.76 -39.27 -2.86
CA ALA A 808 7.91 -39.89 -3.87
C ALA A 808 7.41 -41.28 -3.44
N LEU A 809 8.03 -41.88 -2.42
CA LEU A 809 7.61 -43.16 -1.87
C LEU A 809 6.31 -43.00 -1.09
N GLY A 810 5.26 -43.61 -1.61
CA GLY A 810 4.02 -43.78 -0.89
C GLY A 810 4.13 -44.95 0.07
N VAL A 811 3.23 -44.97 1.04
CA VAL A 811 3.11 -46.08 2.00
C VAL A 811 2.74 -47.40 1.30
N ALA A 812 2.15 -47.35 0.10
CA ALA A 812 1.89 -48.52 -0.77
C ALA A 812 3.14 -49.06 -1.49
N ASP A 813 4.19 -48.24 -1.66
CA ASP A 813 5.48 -48.69 -2.22
C ASP A 813 6.38 -49.30 -1.14
N LEU A 814 6.05 -49.03 0.13
CA LEU A 814 6.78 -49.43 1.33
C LEU A 814 6.17 -50.64 2.05
N ALA A 815 4.90 -50.95 1.76
CA ALA A 815 4.24 -52.21 2.10
C ALA A 815 4.59 -53.25 1.04
#